data_AF-A0A7Y2DTS8-F1
#
_entry.id   AF-A0A7Y2DTS8-F1
#
_cell.length_a   1.000
_cell.length_b   1.000
_cell.length_c   1.000
_cell.angle_alpha   90.00
_cell.angle_beta   90.00
_cell.angle_gamma   90.00
#
_symmetry.space_group_name_H-M   'P 1'
#
loop_
_entity.id
_entity.type
_entity.pdbx_description
1 polymer ?
#
loop_
_entity_poly.entity_id
_entity_poly.type
_entity_poly.pdbx_seq_one_letter_code
_entity_poly.pdbx_strand_id
1 'polypeptide(L)'
;MVTKQKTRKPGFRLGSRSVKAFLAAVLLSSAFAVCTIAQNKFEGRPIQRVDITFAGADKDVSAAEQFRLIAGEEIGDRYSTVRIRNALEKLYRTDKIISAKVEATAAQNSSVALRFIIKRKSIAKKISINVGKVIGEPVTEQELLLRLNLLSPGTAISDKVLGDNASVILTYLRERGFFESRVEFEKRPLGNEIDVEVVFNVTPNEQARVGRFQFRIDRFKDTEVKPKLALQPGSLYTLEKLNDDVEKIREALGEQEYLAPRLNEPRVVYDGDKNEVDIEISGEVGAVVKVDVNTEKEKIGNKQKKKLLPILREGTLDYAAIVEGERRLETYYQEKGYFFSQVTPICSVDPQFQEGEASETENETEVLCSALSGADLTNRKIDVKYDVDLNRQLKLEELRIEGTDKLTIPEIQPVLESQEANVFGFIPFFGYGRGYTSLELLRQDRDTIKSLLRELGYRSARVGIKQGVSTDGESLIITFVVREGNPTKIKNVLIEGNTSFTDSTLQTELPDLVGKNFSRARARNGVKKLSQYYADKGYYDAKVSYSTIEVPNEDGASSSELSIVYKVENEGKKVFVNRILINGNEDTKRSAILEAIDLRSDSVLRITDIFASEQSLYSTDAFDRVEIKEEPAGETPDGKNRQTDIIINLDEKPPRLITYGGGFSTDVGLSGFFDIRHFNLFGRLQQGGAQVRVSQRQQLVQVDFLNPRFLSDGKDENGKKRFAPLTFTAQYQRDSTVTRFFRSTFDQGTFGIVQRIDENGNPIDEFGANTGDPTINRFTISAETNRTISKKDRSILFLRYRFEDVRLFNFESLLIKDLLRPDARIRISGFGATFVRDTRENCSVRNTLLEMIAKGEPGDPCRYNPGDPTKGEYLTAEFNVSLPALGANVGFNKLQLTYNKFFTVNKLGSTVFAGRAVLGIANVFSSGDRFAGTPYPGLEGILPISERFFAGGSTTIRGFEFEAAGPRVVVIPQGTFRNQNGEIVNLNPFTIPFGGNALAIANLEARIPFTESVRIVPFYDGGNVFQKAGEIFNPADAPPGDVFRNNARATWTHTIGVGLRIKTPIGGEFAVDYGYLLNPPRFLIPQQGAPDAIFRLHQGQVHFRFSQAF
;
A
#
# COMPACT_ATOMS: atom_id res chain seq x y z
N MET A 1 -37.21 43.50 37.07
CA MET A 1 -37.66 44.50 38.07
C MET A 1 -38.98 45.11 37.63
N VAL A 2 -39.92 45.23 38.59
CA VAL A 2 -41.20 45.97 38.55
C VAL A 2 -42.40 45.31 37.85
N THR A 3 -43.32 44.90 38.72
CA THR A 3 -44.71 44.47 38.57
C THR A 3 -45.70 45.65 38.42
N LYS A 4 -46.82 45.44 37.71
CA LYS A 4 -48.22 45.88 38.03
C LYS A 4 -49.13 45.63 36.81
N GLN A 5 -49.95 44.58 36.78
CA GLN A 5 -51.33 44.45 37.31
C GLN A 5 -52.38 45.50 36.88
N LYS A 6 -53.36 44.98 36.14
CA LYS A 6 -54.83 45.23 36.16
C LYS A 6 -55.34 46.66 35.98
N THR A 7 -56.23 46.84 34.98
CA THR A 7 -57.69 47.00 35.24
C THR A 7 -58.58 46.90 33.99
N ARG A 8 -59.83 46.52 34.27
CA ARG A 8 -60.98 46.11 33.44
C ARG A 8 -61.56 47.17 32.47
N LYS A 9 -61.99 46.67 31.28
CA LYS A 9 -63.21 46.90 30.42
C LYS A 9 -64.17 48.08 30.73
N PRO A 10 -64.96 48.66 29.77
CA PRO A 10 -65.65 47.97 28.66
C PRO A 10 -65.81 48.76 27.32
N GLY A 11 -66.28 48.08 26.26
CA GLY A 11 -66.58 48.71 24.97
C GLY A 11 -67.03 47.71 23.90
N PHE A 12 -68.01 46.89 24.24
CA PHE A 12 -68.66 45.93 23.34
C PHE A 12 -69.60 46.71 22.42
N ARG A 13 -69.37 46.68 21.11
CA ARG A 13 -70.41 46.96 20.12
C ARG A 13 -70.49 45.81 19.12
N LEU A 14 -71.57 45.05 19.29
CA LEU A 14 -72.14 44.08 18.36
C LEU A 14 -72.45 44.76 17.02
N GLY A 15 -72.01 44.13 15.93
CA GLY A 15 -72.36 44.49 14.56
C GLY A 15 -72.43 43.24 13.69
N SER A 16 -73.57 42.56 13.74
CA SER A 16 -74.18 41.73 12.70
C SER A 16 -73.29 40.84 11.82
N ARG A 17 -73.23 39.55 12.15
CA ARG A 17 -73.94 38.49 11.40
C ARG A 17 -73.53 37.11 11.93
N SER A 18 -74.26 36.71 12.97
CA SER A 18 -74.49 35.34 13.37
C SER A 18 -75.33 34.62 12.31
N VAL A 19 -74.80 34.39 11.10
CA VAL A 19 -75.32 33.41 10.13
C VAL A 19 -74.15 33.03 9.22
N LYS A 20 -73.50 31.88 9.48
CA LYS A 20 -72.76 31.02 8.51
C LYS A 20 -71.79 30.04 9.17
N ALA A 21 -71.56 30.10 10.49
CA ALA A 21 -70.91 29.01 11.23
C ALA A 21 -71.89 27.90 11.66
N PHE A 22 -73.20 28.15 11.53
CA PHE A 22 -74.28 27.16 11.70
C PHE A 22 -74.65 26.46 10.37
N LEU A 23 -73.96 26.75 9.26
CA LEU A 23 -74.26 26.17 7.94
C LEU A 23 -73.24 25.13 7.46
N ALA A 24 -72.06 24.98 8.06
CA ALA A 24 -71.11 23.93 7.63
C ALA A 24 -71.32 22.60 8.39
N ALA A 25 -71.76 22.66 9.65
CA ALA A 25 -72.12 21.49 10.45
C ALA A 25 -73.55 20.98 10.19
N VAL A 26 -74.37 21.73 9.42
CA VAL A 26 -75.74 21.33 9.01
C VAL A 26 -75.81 21.00 7.50
N LEU A 27 -74.80 21.33 6.70
CA LEU A 27 -74.66 20.85 5.32
C LEU A 27 -73.81 19.57 5.18
N LEU A 28 -73.06 19.17 6.22
CA LEU A 28 -72.40 17.85 6.24
C LEU A 28 -73.31 16.71 6.72
N SER A 29 -74.47 17.01 7.31
CA SER A 29 -75.48 16.02 7.70
C SER A 29 -76.58 15.79 6.66
N SER A 30 -76.61 16.55 5.55
CA SER A 30 -77.57 16.40 4.45
C SER A 30 -76.95 16.04 3.09
N ALA A 31 -75.70 15.58 3.08
CA ALA A 31 -75.10 14.89 1.94
C ALA A 31 -74.69 13.44 2.28
N PHE A 32 -75.02 12.95 3.48
CA PHE A 32 -74.84 11.55 3.87
C PHE A 32 -76.09 10.66 3.67
N ALA A 33 -77.17 11.20 3.07
CA ALA A 33 -78.40 10.45 2.82
C ALA A 33 -78.77 10.27 1.33
N VAL A 34 -77.92 10.68 0.37
CA VAL A 34 -78.21 10.48 -1.07
C VAL A 34 -77.06 9.79 -1.84
N CYS A 35 -75.91 9.49 -1.21
CA CYS A 35 -74.87 8.68 -1.88
C CYS A 35 -74.83 7.20 -1.49
N THR A 36 -75.87 6.68 -0.84
CA THR A 36 -76.04 5.23 -0.56
C THR A 36 -77.00 4.53 -1.53
N ILE A 37 -77.49 5.21 -2.57
CA ILE A 37 -78.43 4.60 -3.54
C ILE A 37 -77.82 4.44 -4.95
N ALA A 38 -76.67 5.06 -5.25
CA ALA A 38 -76.03 4.95 -6.58
C ALA A 38 -74.95 3.84 -6.70
N GLN A 39 -74.39 3.32 -5.60
CA GLN A 39 -73.31 2.31 -5.65
C GLN A 39 -73.79 0.85 -5.74
N ASN A 40 -75.09 0.58 -5.64
CA ASN A 40 -75.64 -0.78 -5.60
C ASN A 40 -76.01 -1.38 -6.98
N LYS A 41 -75.69 -0.71 -8.09
CA LYS A 41 -76.15 -1.16 -9.42
C LYS A 41 -75.49 -2.47 -9.89
N PHE A 42 -74.30 -2.78 -9.38
CA PHE A 42 -73.48 -3.91 -9.81
C PHE A 42 -73.12 -4.89 -8.68
N GLU A 43 -73.45 -4.58 -7.43
CA GLU A 43 -73.11 -5.42 -6.26
C GLU A 43 -73.70 -6.84 -6.41
N GLY A 44 -72.86 -7.86 -6.21
CA GLY A 44 -73.24 -9.28 -6.29
C GLY A 44 -73.35 -9.88 -7.70
N ARG A 45 -73.19 -9.08 -8.77
CA ARG A 45 -73.22 -9.58 -10.16
C ARG A 45 -71.91 -10.31 -10.52
N PRO A 46 -71.98 -11.37 -11.35
CA PRO A 46 -70.79 -12.11 -11.79
C PRO A 46 -69.90 -11.24 -12.70
N ILE A 47 -68.59 -11.31 -12.49
CA ILE A 47 -67.60 -10.55 -13.27
C ILE A 47 -67.18 -11.38 -14.48
N GLN A 48 -67.37 -10.85 -15.69
CA GLN A 48 -67.06 -11.57 -16.93
C GLN A 48 -65.60 -11.36 -17.37
N ARG A 49 -65.08 -10.13 -17.24
CA ARG A 49 -63.71 -9.78 -17.64
C ARG A 49 -63.18 -8.58 -16.86
N VAL A 50 -61.87 -8.60 -16.58
CA VAL A 50 -61.11 -7.49 -16.02
C VAL A 50 -60.06 -7.08 -17.03
N ASP A 51 -60.11 -5.84 -17.50
CA ASP A 51 -59.16 -5.27 -18.45
C ASP A 51 -58.30 -4.19 -17.76
N ILE A 52 -57.00 -4.15 -18.07
CA ILE A 52 -56.13 -3.02 -17.75
C ILE A 52 -55.90 -2.21 -19.02
N THR A 53 -56.06 -0.90 -18.92
CA THR A 53 -55.70 0.07 -19.96
C THR A 53 -54.83 1.16 -19.35
N PHE A 54 -53.78 1.59 -20.03
CA PHE A 54 -52.96 2.69 -19.52
C PHE A 54 -53.50 4.06 -19.97
N ALA A 55 -53.38 5.05 -19.10
CA ALA A 55 -53.70 6.44 -19.44
C ALA A 55 -52.54 7.06 -20.23
N GLY A 56 -52.77 7.45 -21.49
CA GLY A 56 -51.75 8.06 -22.36
C GLY A 56 -51.43 7.22 -23.59
N ALA A 57 -50.22 7.37 -24.14
CA ALA A 57 -49.75 6.62 -25.32
C ALA A 57 -49.11 5.26 -24.98
N ASP A 58 -49.11 4.86 -23.71
CA ASP A 58 -48.55 3.61 -23.21
C ASP A 58 -49.34 2.38 -23.67
N LYS A 59 -48.68 1.45 -24.37
CA LYS A 59 -49.26 0.22 -24.95
C LYS A 59 -48.58 -1.06 -24.46
N ASP A 60 -47.91 -1.02 -23.31
CA ASP A 60 -47.15 -2.16 -22.77
C ASP A 60 -48.04 -3.35 -22.36
N VAL A 61 -48.21 -4.30 -23.28
CA VAL A 61 -49.10 -5.46 -23.09
C VAL A 61 -48.66 -6.34 -21.91
N SER A 62 -47.35 -6.45 -21.66
CA SER A 62 -46.82 -7.28 -20.56
C SER A 62 -47.12 -6.66 -19.20
N ALA A 63 -46.91 -5.35 -19.05
CA ALA A 63 -47.27 -4.65 -17.83
C ALA A 63 -48.78 -4.67 -17.57
N ALA A 64 -49.60 -4.57 -18.62
CA ALA A 64 -51.06 -4.63 -18.49
C ALA A 64 -51.52 -5.98 -17.90
N GLU A 65 -50.94 -7.10 -18.33
CA GLU A 65 -51.23 -8.41 -17.74
C GLU A 65 -50.73 -8.55 -16.28
N GLN A 66 -49.56 -8.00 -15.94
CA GLN A 66 -49.07 -8.00 -14.55
C GLN A 66 -50.03 -7.26 -13.61
N PHE A 67 -50.49 -6.07 -13.99
CA PHE A 67 -51.47 -5.33 -13.19
C PHE A 67 -52.83 -6.02 -13.17
N ARG A 68 -53.21 -6.73 -14.25
CA ARG A 68 -54.45 -7.53 -14.28
C ARG A 68 -54.40 -8.67 -13.27
N LEU A 69 -53.26 -9.35 -13.15
CA LEU A 69 -53.06 -10.42 -12.16
C LEU A 69 -53.15 -9.89 -10.73
N ILE A 70 -52.48 -8.77 -10.44
CA ILE A 70 -52.49 -8.12 -9.10
C ILE A 70 -53.90 -7.67 -8.72
N ALA A 71 -54.62 -7.03 -9.65
CA ALA A 71 -56.00 -6.60 -9.41
C ALA A 71 -56.95 -7.81 -9.32
N GLY A 72 -56.76 -8.81 -10.17
CA GLY A 72 -57.65 -9.97 -10.33
C GLY A 72 -57.70 -10.91 -9.13
N GLU A 73 -56.61 -11.04 -8.37
CA GLU A 73 -56.53 -11.89 -7.17
C GLU A 73 -57.58 -11.53 -6.10
N GLU A 74 -57.92 -10.25 -5.96
CA GLU A 74 -58.86 -9.75 -4.94
C GLU A 74 -60.30 -9.63 -5.43
N ILE A 75 -60.48 -9.51 -6.75
CA ILE A 75 -61.77 -9.19 -7.36
C ILE A 75 -62.77 -10.37 -7.23
N GLY A 76 -62.26 -11.61 -7.23
CA GLY A 76 -63.07 -12.84 -7.13
C GLY A 76 -64.16 -12.95 -8.21
N ASP A 77 -65.13 -13.87 -8.03
CA ASP A 77 -66.12 -14.17 -9.08
C ASP A 77 -67.28 -13.15 -9.18
N ARG A 78 -67.47 -12.32 -8.15
CA ARG A 78 -68.60 -11.39 -8.02
C ARG A 78 -68.15 -9.98 -7.65
N TYR A 79 -68.79 -8.99 -8.28
CA TYR A 79 -68.54 -7.59 -8.03
C TYR A 79 -68.85 -7.22 -6.58
N SER A 80 -67.84 -6.65 -5.91
CA SER A 80 -68.01 -5.99 -4.63
C SER A 80 -67.15 -4.72 -4.55
N THR A 81 -67.77 -3.64 -4.09
CA THR A 81 -67.08 -2.37 -3.82
C THR A 81 -65.89 -2.52 -2.87
N VAL A 82 -65.97 -3.40 -1.87
CA VAL A 82 -64.88 -3.69 -0.92
C VAL A 82 -63.70 -4.35 -1.63
N ARG A 83 -63.97 -5.33 -2.50
CA ARG A 83 -62.94 -6.05 -3.27
C ARG A 83 -62.24 -5.16 -4.29
N ILE A 84 -62.98 -4.25 -4.93
CA ILE A 84 -62.40 -3.26 -5.85
C ILE A 84 -61.49 -2.28 -5.12
N ARG A 85 -61.88 -1.85 -3.91
CA ARG A 85 -61.02 -1.01 -3.06
C ARG A 85 -59.74 -1.74 -2.69
N ASN A 86 -59.81 -3.00 -2.29
CA ASN A 86 -58.62 -3.82 -1.99
C ASN A 86 -57.73 -4.02 -3.22
N ALA A 87 -58.32 -4.27 -4.39
CA ALA A 87 -57.58 -4.38 -5.65
C ALA A 87 -56.85 -3.08 -6.00
N LEU A 88 -57.52 -1.93 -5.85
CA LEU A 88 -56.88 -0.61 -6.00
C LEU A 88 -55.77 -0.41 -4.97
N GLU A 89 -55.97 -0.79 -3.72
CA GLU A 89 -54.95 -0.68 -2.66
C GLU A 89 -53.72 -1.55 -2.97
N LYS A 90 -53.89 -2.78 -3.48
CA LYS A 90 -52.79 -3.62 -3.97
C LYS A 90 -52.06 -2.97 -5.15
N LEU A 91 -52.79 -2.39 -6.10
CA LEU A 91 -52.18 -1.68 -7.23
C LEU A 91 -51.35 -0.49 -6.74
N TYR A 92 -51.83 0.32 -5.78
CA TYR A 92 -51.05 1.42 -5.20
C TYR A 92 -49.86 0.93 -4.36
N ARG A 93 -49.99 -0.21 -3.66
CA ARG A 93 -48.88 -0.85 -2.91
C ARG A 93 -47.72 -1.29 -3.79
N THR A 94 -47.92 -1.42 -5.12
CA THR A 94 -46.82 -1.73 -6.04
C THR A 94 -45.83 -0.57 -6.21
N ASP A 95 -46.23 0.65 -5.79
CA ASP A 95 -45.50 1.91 -5.98
C ASP A 95 -45.17 2.27 -7.45
N LYS A 96 -45.69 1.53 -8.43
CA LYS A 96 -45.43 1.72 -9.87
C LYS A 96 -46.45 2.61 -10.57
N ILE A 97 -47.48 3.10 -9.86
CA ILE A 97 -48.60 3.84 -10.44
C ILE A 97 -48.80 5.21 -9.78
N ILE A 98 -49.18 6.20 -10.58
CA ILE A 98 -49.55 7.56 -10.15
C ILE A 98 -51.03 7.60 -9.76
N SER A 99 -51.88 6.98 -10.57
CA SER A 99 -53.32 6.92 -10.34
C SER A 99 -53.93 5.69 -11.01
N ALA A 100 -54.91 5.07 -10.37
CA ALA A 100 -55.75 4.03 -10.95
C ALA A 100 -57.23 4.39 -10.79
N LYS A 101 -57.99 4.32 -11.88
CA LYS A 101 -59.45 4.49 -11.91
C LYS A 101 -60.09 3.19 -12.38
N VAL A 102 -61.24 2.82 -11.82
CA VAL A 102 -62.01 1.65 -12.26
C VAL A 102 -63.31 2.11 -12.88
N GLU A 103 -63.62 1.59 -14.06
CA GLU A 103 -64.89 1.77 -14.74
C GLU A 103 -65.59 0.41 -14.83
N ALA A 104 -66.82 0.36 -14.34
CA ALA A 104 -67.66 -0.84 -14.37
C ALA A 104 -68.77 -0.64 -15.42
N THR A 105 -68.83 -1.54 -16.40
CA THR A 105 -69.87 -1.53 -17.44
C THR A 105 -70.72 -2.80 -17.37
N ALA A 106 -72.01 -2.66 -17.68
CA ALA A 106 -72.92 -3.80 -17.76
C ALA A 106 -72.59 -4.63 -19.01
N ALA A 107 -72.38 -5.93 -18.85
CA ALA A 107 -72.17 -6.88 -19.93
C ALA A 107 -73.42 -7.75 -20.15
N GLN A 108 -73.42 -8.59 -21.20
CA GLN A 108 -74.57 -9.47 -21.50
C GLN A 108 -74.88 -10.41 -20.31
N ASN A 109 -76.16 -10.77 -20.14
CA ASN A 109 -76.66 -11.65 -19.07
C ASN A 109 -76.44 -11.14 -17.62
N SER A 110 -76.61 -9.83 -17.37
CA SER A 110 -76.50 -9.25 -16.03
C SER A 110 -75.12 -9.41 -15.36
N SER A 111 -74.07 -9.64 -16.16
CA SER A 111 -72.67 -9.69 -15.71
C SER A 111 -72.00 -8.31 -15.79
N VAL A 112 -70.81 -8.16 -15.18
CA VAL A 112 -70.07 -6.89 -15.10
C VAL A 112 -68.69 -7.03 -15.74
N ALA A 113 -68.30 -6.05 -16.55
CA ALA A 113 -66.93 -5.92 -17.03
C ALA A 113 -66.24 -4.76 -16.29
N LEU A 114 -65.02 -5.01 -15.80
CA LEU A 114 -64.22 -4.02 -15.10
C LEU A 114 -63.07 -3.56 -15.99
N ARG A 115 -62.91 -2.25 -16.16
CA ARG A 115 -61.76 -1.64 -16.82
C ARG A 115 -60.98 -0.78 -15.84
N PHE A 116 -59.74 -1.13 -15.56
CA PHE A 116 -58.82 -0.33 -14.78
C PHE A 116 -58.01 0.56 -15.72
N ILE A 117 -58.17 1.88 -15.57
CA ILE A 117 -57.37 2.89 -16.26
C ILE A 117 -56.23 3.29 -15.33
N ILE A 118 -55.00 2.89 -15.67
CA ILE A 118 -53.82 3.07 -14.84
C ILE A 118 -52.89 4.10 -15.48
N LYS A 119 -52.46 5.11 -14.71
CA LYS A 119 -51.34 5.98 -15.09
C LYS A 119 -50.11 5.50 -14.33
N ARG A 120 -49.09 5.01 -15.04
CA ARG A 120 -47.85 4.51 -14.43
C ARG A 120 -46.92 5.66 -14.05
N LYS A 121 -46.05 5.43 -13.06
CA LYS A 121 -44.92 6.33 -12.79
C LYS A 121 -43.88 6.17 -13.88
N SER A 122 -43.20 7.27 -14.25
CA SER A 122 -42.04 7.21 -15.14
C SER A 122 -40.88 6.50 -14.42
N ILE A 123 -40.00 5.86 -15.19
CA ILE A 123 -38.85 5.12 -14.71
C ILE A 123 -37.60 5.84 -15.24
N ALA A 124 -36.73 6.27 -14.34
CA ALA A 124 -35.45 6.85 -14.75
C ALA A 124 -34.56 5.73 -15.31
N LYS A 125 -34.24 5.75 -16.61
CA LYS A 125 -33.28 4.82 -17.23
C LYS A 125 -31.88 5.43 -17.31
N LYS A 126 -31.80 6.75 -17.32
CA LYS A 126 -30.54 7.50 -17.36
C LYS A 126 -30.69 8.77 -16.52
N ILE A 127 -29.63 9.12 -15.80
CA ILE A 127 -29.52 10.38 -15.05
C ILE A 127 -28.25 11.06 -15.54
N SER A 128 -28.39 12.33 -15.93
CA SER A 128 -27.34 13.20 -16.46
C SER A 128 -27.38 14.55 -15.72
N ILE A 129 -26.23 15.18 -15.48
CA ILE A 129 -26.16 16.49 -14.83
C ILE A 129 -25.38 17.46 -15.73
N ASN A 130 -26.04 18.52 -16.18
CA ASN A 130 -25.40 19.60 -16.89
C ASN A 130 -24.95 20.66 -15.88
N VAL A 131 -23.64 20.82 -15.71
CA VAL A 131 -23.08 21.86 -14.83
C VAL A 131 -22.73 23.10 -15.65
N GLY A 132 -23.31 24.24 -15.27
CA GLY A 132 -23.01 25.55 -15.86
C GLY A 132 -21.62 26.08 -15.48
N LYS A 133 -21.33 27.32 -15.89
CA LYS A 133 -20.04 27.97 -15.56
C LYS A 133 -19.90 28.14 -14.04
N VAL A 134 -18.74 27.75 -13.51
CA VAL A 134 -18.39 27.88 -12.10
C VAL A 134 -17.38 29.02 -11.92
N ILE A 135 -17.59 29.89 -10.94
CA ILE A 135 -16.64 30.93 -10.54
C ILE A 135 -16.23 30.64 -9.09
N GLY A 136 -15.04 30.06 -8.91
CA GLY A 136 -14.59 29.50 -7.62
C GLY A 136 -13.93 28.14 -7.81
N GLU A 137 -13.99 27.29 -6.80
CA GLU A 137 -13.54 25.90 -6.91
C GLU A 137 -14.42 25.11 -7.91
N PRO A 138 -13.84 24.22 -8.73
CA PRO A 138 -14.60 23.48 -9.74
C PRO A 138 -15.60 22.51 -9.11
N VAL A 139 -16.78 22.41 -9.73
CA VAL A 139 -17.83 21.42 -9.42
C VAL A 139 -18.02 20.52 -10.63
N THR A 140 -17.99 19.20 -10.44
CA THR A 140 -18.09 18.24 -11.54
C THR A 140 -19.44 17.51 -11.58
N GLU A 141 -19.86 17.04 -12.76
CA GLU A 141 -21.06 16.19 -12.89
C GLU A 141 -20.98 14.94 -12.01
N GLN A 142 -19.82 14.28 -11.93
CA GLN A 142 -19.65 13.05 -11.17
C GLN A 142 -19.80 13.27 -9.67
N GLU A 143 -19.18 14.33 -9.15
CA GLU A 143 -19.31 14.74 -7.76
C GLU A 143 -20.78 14.92 -7.38
N LEU A 144 -21.57 15.59 -8.23
CA LEU A 144 -22.99 15.81 -8.00
C LEU A 144 -23.82 14.52 -8.15
N LEU A 145 -23.49 13.67 -9.13
CA LEU A 145 -24.13 12.37 -9.33
C LEU A 145 -23.98 11.48 -8.08
N LEU A 146 -22.79 11.46 -7.46
CA LEU A 146 -22.51 10.66 -6.26
C LEU A 146 -23.31 11.11 -5.02
N ARG A 147 -23.84 12.33 -5.02
CA ARG A 147 -24.72 12.84 -3.94
C ARG A 147 -26.18 12.49 -4.15
N LEU A 148 -26.58 12.05 -5.34
CA LEU A 148 -27.97 11.74 -5.62
C LEU A 148 -28.39 10.46 -4.93
N ASN A 149 -29.58 10.47 -4.31
CA ASN A 149 -30.22 9.27 -3.77
C ASN A 149 -31.00 8.49 -4.85
N LEU A 150 -30.83 8.86 -6.13
CA LEU A 150 -31.53 8.30 -7.30
C LEU A 150 -30.71 7.29 -8.09
N LEU A 151 -29.59 6.80 -7.55
CA LEU A 151 -28.55 6.11 -8.32
C LEU A 151 -28.95 4.76 -8.93
N SER A 152 -30.15 4.24 -8.68
CA SER A 152 -30.65 3.04 -9.36
C SER A 152 -31.52 3.36 -10.57
N PRO A 153 -30.99 3.28 -11.82
CA PRO A 153 -31.82 3.17 -13.00
C PRO A 153 -32.88 2.07 -12.81
N GLY A 154 -34.12 2.35 -13.21
CA GLY A 154 -35.26 1.47 -12.91
C GLY A 154 -36.16 1.96 -11.76
N THR A 155 -35.73 2.94 -10.98
CA THR A 155 -36.54 3.54 -9.91
C THR A 155 -37.73 4.31 -10.50
N ALA A 156 -38.92 4.06 -9.98
CA ALA A 156 -40.10 4.82 -10.33
C ALA A 156 -39.98 6.24 -9.76
N ILE A 157 -39.89 7.24 -10.63
CA ILE A 157 -39.65 8.63 -10.25
C ILE A 157 -40.95 9.42 -10.19
N SER A 158 -41.00 10.35 -9.24
CA SER A 158 -42.03 11.39 -9.14
C SER A 158 -41.39 12.76 -9.10
N ASP A 159 -42.13 13.80 -9.44
CA ASP A 159 -41.61 15.18 -9.41
C ASP A 159 -41.15 15.58 -8.00
N LYS A 160 -41.77 15.01 -6.95
CA LYS A 160 -41.32 15.16 -5.57
C LYS A 160 -39.90 14.60 -5.38
N VAL A 161 -39.66 13.36 -5.80
CA VAL A 161 -38.34 12.72 -5.66
C VAL A 161 -37.27 13.47 -6.45
N LEU A 162 -37.60 13.96 -7.65
CA LEU A 162 -36.70 14.79 -8.44
C LEU A 162 -36.40 16.13 -7.75
N GLY A 163 -37.42 16.76 -7.15
CA GLY A 163 -37.26 17.97 -6.34
C GLY A 163 -36.43 17.75 -5.07
N ASP A 164 -36.61 16.62 -4.39
CA ASP A 164 -35.82 16.24 -3.22
C ASP A 164 -34.34 16.08 -3.62
N ASN A 165 -34.05 15.45 -4.75
CA ASN A 165 -32.69 15.28 -5.27
C ASN A 165 -32.06 16.59 -5.79
N ALA A 166 -32.86 17.45 -6.43
CA ALA A 166 -32.43 18.80 -6.77
C ALA A 166 -32.07 19.60 -5.50
N SER A 167 -32.82 19.39 -4.42
CA SER A 167 -32.55 20.00 -3.11
C SER A 167 -31.27 19.44 -2.49
N VAL A 168 -30.97 18.14 -2.65
CA VAL A 168 -29.70 17.55 -2.22
C VAL A 168 -28.51 18.19 -2.94
N ILE A 169 -28.58 18.32 -4.27
CA ILE A 169 -27.55 19.03 -5.07
C ILE A 169 -27.42 20.48 -4.57
N LEU A 170 -28.54 21.17 -4.36
CA LEU A 170 -28.54 22.57 -3.93
C LEU A 170 -27.93 22.74 -2.54
N THR A 171 -28.26 21.87 -1.59
CA THR A 171 -27.67 21.88 -0.24
C THR A 171 -26.17 21.65 -0.31
N TYR A 172 -25.72 20.67 -1.10
CA TYR A 172 -24.30 20.40 -1.30
C TYR A 172 -23.54 21.60 -1.88
N LEU A 173 -24.11 22.25 -2.90
CA LEU A 173 -23.53 23.46 -3.47
C LEU A 173 -23.44 24.60 -2.44
N ARG A 174 -24.46 24.76 -1.59
CA ARG A 174 -24.45 25.74 -0.49
C ARG A 174 -23.40 25.43 0.57
N GLU A 175 -23.21 24.16 0.92
CA GLU A 175 -22.13 23.72 1.81
C GLU A 175 -20.75 24.02 1.22
N ARG A 176 -20.60 23.95 -0.10
CA ARG A 176 -19.40 24.42 -0.83
C ARG A 176 -19.34 25.94 -1.03
N GLY A 177 -20.30 26.71 -0.51
CA GLY A 177 -20.32 28.17 -0.59
C GLY A 177 -21.01 28.77 -1.82
N PHE A 178 -21.64 27.97 -2.68
CA PHE A 178 -22.42 28.43 -3.83
C PHE A 178 -23.88 28.74 -3.42
N PHE A 179 -24.08 29.81 -2.65
CA PHE A 179 -25.40 30.11 -2.05
C PHE A 179 -26.46 30.52 -3.07
N GLU A 180 -26.07 31.19 -4.15
CA GLU A 180 -26.97 31.59 -5.25
C GLU A 180 -27.19 30.51 -6.31
N SER A 181 -26.76 29.28 -6.03
CA SER A 181 -26.90 28.19 -7.00
C SER A 181 -28.37 27.86 -7.29
N ARG A 182 -28.63 27.38 -8.51
CA ARG A 182 -29.95 26.90 -8.93
C ARG A 182 -29.84 25.52 -9.52
N VAL A 183 -30.82 24.67 -9.21
CA VAL A 183 -30.92 23.31 -9.72
C VAL A 183 -32.31 23.11 -10.28
N GLU A 184 -32.39 22.90 -11.58
CA GLU A 184 -33.63 22.56 -12.28
C GLU A 184 -33.53 21.14 -12.83
N PHE A 185 -34.67 20.49 -13.06
CA PHE A 185 -34.69 19.15 -13.64
C PHE A 185 -35.74 19.04 -14.75
N GLU A 186 -35.43 18.23 -15.76
CA GLU A 186 -36.36 17.89 -16.83
C GLU A 186 -36.34 16.38 -17.11
N LYS A 187 -37.48 15.86 -17.60
CA LYS A 187 -37.65 14.46 -17.99
C LYS A 187 -37.72 14.37 -19.52
N ARG A 188 -36.76 13.66 -20.13
CA ARG A 188 -36.71 13.43 -21.58
C ARG A 188 -37.11 11.97 -21.88
N PRO A 189 -38.18 11.68 -22.62
CA PRO A 189 -38.60 10.30 -22.90
C PRO A 189 -37.58 9.54 -23.75
N LEU A 190 -37.33 8.28 -23.38
CA LEU A 190 -36.42 7.34 -24.03
C LEU A 190 -37.24 6.28 -24.77
N GLY A 191 -37.83 6.67 -25.90
CA GLY A 191 -38.61 5.78 -26.78
C GLY A 191 -40.08 5.56 -26.38
N ASN A 192 -40.43 5.65 -25.09
CA ASN A 192 -41.81 5.66 -24.58
C ASN A 192 -42.01 6.73 -23.48
N GLU A 193 -43.25 6.97 -23.02
CA GLU A 193 -43.56 7.97 -21.96
C GLU A 193 -43.16 7.51 -20.53
N ILE A 194 -42.74 6.25 -20.38
CA ILE A 194 -42.43 5.62 -19.09
C ILE A 194 -40.94 5.76 -18.81
N ASP A 195 -40.10 5.25 -19.70
CA ASP A 195 -38.66 5.29 -19.63
C ASP A 195 -38.18 6.71 -19.96
N VAL A 196 -37.53 7.37 -19.02
CA VAL A 196 -37.07 8.76 -19.18
C VAL A 196 -35.61 8.91 -18.79
N GLU A 197 -34.90 9.80 -19.48
CA GLU A 197 -33.66 10.42 -19.03
C GLU A 197 -34.01 11.62 -18.15
N VAL A 198 -33.50 11.62 -16.92
CA VAL A 198 -33.61 12.75 -16.00
C VAL A 198 -32.36 13.61 -16.18
N VAL A 199 -32.55 14.86 -16.57
CA VAL A 199 -31.46 15.82 -16.73
C VAL A 199 -31.57 16.89 -15.64
N PHE A 200 -30.57 16.97 -14.77
CA PHE A 200 -30.45 18.07 -13.81
C PHE A 200 -29.59 19.18 -14.43
N ASN A 201 -30.16 20.37 -14.60
CA ASN A 201 -29.43 21.56 -15.03
C ASN A 201 -29.02 22.36 -13.79
N VAL A 202 -27.72 22.36 -13.51
CA VAL A 202 -27.13 22.95 -12.31
C VAL A 202 -26.39 24.21 -12.69
N THR A 203 -26.71 25.32 -12.03
CA THR A 203 -26.03 26.61 -12.21
C THR A 203 -25.38 27.00 -10.88
N PRO A 204 -24.08 26.70 -10.66
CA PRO A 204 -23.42 26.96 -9.37
C PRO A 204 -23.25 28.45 -9.04
N ASN A 205 -23.06 29.31 -10.04
CA ASN A 205 -22.73 30.75 -9.86
C ASN A 205 -21.38 30.96 -9.14
N GLU A 206 -21.21 32.10 -8.45
CA GLU A 206 -19.97 32.47 -7.75
C GLU A 206 -19.95 31.94 -6.33
N GLN A 207 -18.82 31.32 -5.95
CA GLN A 207 -18.57 30.84 -4.59
C GLN A 207 -18.36 32.01 -3.64
N ALA A 208 -19.09 32.01 -2.53
CA ALA A 208 -19.01 33.06 -1.54
C ALA A 208 -17.65 33.11 -0.82
N ARG A 209 -17.25 34.32 -0.44
CA ARG A 209 -16.04 34.55 0.37
C ARG A 209 -16.40 34.78 1.82
N VAL A 210 -15.46 34.56 2.72
CA VAL A 210 -15.65 34.93 4.12
C VAL A 210 -15.54 36.45 4.23
N GLY A 211 -16.62 37.12 4.64
CA GLY A 211 -16.60 38.58 4.90
C GLY A 211 -15.99 38.86 6.27
N ARG A 212 -16.57 38.23 7.30
CA ARG A 212 -16.12 38.34 8.69
C ARG A 212 -15.96 36.96 9.31
N PHE A 213 -14.81 36.72 9.93
CA PHE A 213 -14.57 35.56 10.78
C PHE A 213 -14.31 36.03 12.22
N GLN A 214 -15.26 35.78 13.12
CA GLN A 214 -15.14 36.13 14.54
C GLN A 214 -15.39 34.90 15.40
N PHE A 215 -14.58 34.74 16.44
CA PHE A 215 -14.89 33.82 17.51
C PHE A 215 -14.80 34.53 18.85
N ARG A 216 -15.82 34.35 19.70
CA ARG A 216 -15.94 34.95 21.03
C ARG A 216 -16.02 33.84 22.06
N ILE A 217 -14.87 33.56 22.65
CA ILE A 217 -14.74 32.57 23.72
C ILE A 217 -14.09 33.30 24.89
N ASP A 218 -14.84 33.48 25.98
CA ASP A 218 -14.36 34.21 27.15
C ASP A 218 -13.13 33.51 27.75
N ARG A 219 -12.09 34.28 28.11
CA ARG A 219 -10.80 33.80 28.68
C ARG A 219 -9.90 33.01 27.73
N PHE A 220 -10.24 32.91 26.45
CA PHE A 220 -9.37 32.34 25.40
C PHE A 220 -8.61 33.44 24.65
N LYS A 221 -7.30 33.26 24.44
CA LYS A 221 -6.49 34.20 23.65
C LYS A 221 -6.55 33.83 22.17
N ASP A 222 -7.25 34.64 21.38
CA ASP A 222 -7.47 34.44 19.94
C ASP A 222 -6.21 34.61 19.08
N THR A 223 -5.25 35.42 19.54
CA THR A 223 -4.08 35.85 18.76
C THR A 223 -3.16 34.73 18.27
N GLU A 224 -3.12 33.59 18.97
CA GLU A 224 -2.21 32.48 18.63
C GLU A 224 -2.78 31.49 17.60
N VAL A 225 -4.10 31.40 17.52
CA VAL A 225 -4.82 30.38 16.73
C VAL A 225 -5.32 30.96 15.43
N LYS A 226 -5.78 32.23 15.48
CA LYS A 226 -6.29 32.96 14.33
C LYS A 226 -5.43 32.84 13.06
N PRO A 227 -4.09 32.95 13.07
CA PRO A 227 -3.29 32.81 11.84
C PRO A 227 -3.18 31.37 11.30
N LYS A 228 -3.56 30.35 12.07
CA LYS A 228 -3.53 28.92 11.66
C LYS A 228 -4.84 28.44 11.03
N LEU A 229 -5.90 29.26 11.10
CA LEU A 229 -7.22 28.94 10.55
C LEU A 229 -7.22 29.16 9.02
N ALA A 230 -7.82 28.22 8.30
CA ALA A 230 -7.91 28.22 6.84
C ALA A 230 -8.86 29.31 6.31
N LEU A 231 -9.96 29.56 7.05
CA LEU A 231 -10.92 30.62 6.77
C LEU A 231 -10.46 31.94 7.39
N GLN A 232 -10.26 32.93 6.53
CA GLN A 232 -9.93 34.32 6.88
C GLN A 232 -10.79 35.26 6.05
N PRO A 233 -10.99 36.52 6.48
CA PRO A 233 -11.61 37.53 5.62
C PRO A 233 -11.00 37.53 4.21
N GLY A 234 -11.83 37.29 3.18
CA GLY A 234 -11.46 37.19 1.77
C GLY A 234 -11.23 35.78 1.21
N SER A 235 -11.07 34.74 2.06
CA SER A 235 -10.92 33.34 1.62
C SER A 235 -12.24 32.77 1.09
N LEU A 236 -12.19 31.80 0.18
CA LEU A 236 -13.39 31.08 -0.29
C LEU A 236 -13.98 30.21 0.84
N TYR A 237 -15.29 30.31 1.04
CA TYR A 237 -16.00 29.57 2.09
C TYR A 237 -16.33 28.14 1.65
N THR A 238 -16.09 27.17 2.53
CA THR A 238 -16.71 25.83 2.50
C THR A 238 -17.01 25.39 3.93
N LEU A 239 -18.09 24.61 4.11
CA LEU A 239 -18.45 24.05 5.42
C LEU A 239 -17.36 23.12 5.97
N GLU A 240 -16.68 22.39 5.08
CA GLU A 240 -15.55 21.53 5.44
C GLU A 240 -14.40 22.31 6.08
N LYS A 241 -13.95 23.41 5.45
CA LYS A 241 -12.91 24.29 6.03
C LYS A 241 -13.35 24.91 7.35
N LEU A 242 -14.64 25.21 7.50
CA LEU A 242 -15.21 25.71 8.77
C LEU A 242 -15.12 24.65 9.87
N ASN A 243 -15.51 23.41 9.58
CA ASN A 243 -15.43 22.32 10.54
C ASN A 243 -13.97 22.06 10.95
N ASP A 244 -13.03 22.05 10.01
CA ASP A 244 -11.60 21.90 10.30
C ASP A 244 -11.08 23.02 11.20
N ASP A 245 -11.50 24.26 10.94
CA ASP A 245 -11.10 25.40 11.76
C ASP A 245 -11.73 25.38 13.16
N VAL A 246 -12.96 24.88 13.30
CA VAL A 246 -13.59 24.63 14.62
C VAL A 246 -12.80 23.58 15.42
N GLU A 247 -12.33 22.51 14.77
CA GLU A 247 -11.47 21.52 15.41
C GLU A 247 -10.12 22.13 15.86
N LYS A 248 -9.46 22.93 15.01
CA LYS A 248 -8.24 23.65 15.40
C LYS A 248 -8.45 24.60 16.58
N ILE A 249 -9.62 25.25 16.67
CA ILE A 249 -9.98 26.08 17.81
C ILE A 249 -10.13 25.22 19.07
N ARG A 250 -10.78 24.05 18.97
CA ARG A 250 -10.90 23.09 20.09
C ARG A 250 -9.54 22.58 20.57
N GLU A 251 -8.64 22.24 19.64
CA GLU A 251 -7.27 21.81 19.97
C GLU A 251 -6.50 22.89 20.72
N ALA A 252 -6.60 24.14 20.26
CA ALA A 252 -5.89 25.25 20.89
C ALA A 252 -6.43 25.64 22.26
N LEU A 253 -7.73 25.45 22.53
CA LEU A 253 -8.29 25.56 23.87
C LEU A 253 -7.65 24.55 24.83
N GLY A 254 -7.45 23.32 24.35
CA GLY A 254 -6.73 22.28 25.09
C GLY A 254 -5.26 22.60 25.34
N GLU A 255 -4.58 23.32 24.43
CA GLU A 255 -3.19 23.79 24.66
C GLU A 255 -3.08 24.82 25.79
N GLN A 256 -4.15 25.58 26.06
CA GLN A 256 -4.22 26.58 27.13
C GLN A 256 -4.85 26.04 28.43
N GLU A 257 -4.84 24.70 28.63
CA GLU A 257 -5.37 23.99 29.83
C GLU A 257 -6.89 24.04 30.03
N TYR A 258 -7.65 24.49 29.03
CA TYR A 258 -9.12 24.44 29.05
C TYR A 258 -9.60 23.14 28.39
N LEU A 259 -9.93 22.14 29.21
CA LEU A 259 -10.45 20.85 28.73
C LEU A 259 -11.98 20.85 28.74
N ALA A 260 -12.58 20.14 27.80
CA ALA A 260 -14.02 20.02 27.53
C ALA A 260 -14.72 21.35 27.20
N PRO A 261 -14.21 22.14 26.23
CA PRO A 261 -14.84 23.40 25.85
C PRO A 261 -16.24 23.16 25.26
N ARG A 262 -17.21 23.96 25.69
CA ARG A 262 -18.57 23.96 25.13
C ARG A 262 -18.63 25.01 24.01
N LEU A 263 -18.32 24.59 22.79
CA LEU A 263 -18.49 25.42 21.60
C LEU A 263 -19.93 25.27 21.09
N ASN A 264 -20.62 26.40 20.90
CA ASN A 264 -21.91 26.42 20.24
C ASN A 264 -21.73 26.12 18.74
N GLU A 265 -22.79 25.65 18.09
CA GLU A 265 -22.80 25.50 16.63
C GLU A 265 -22.41 26.83 15.96
N PRO A 266 -21.45 26.83 15.01
CA PRO A 266 -21.04 28.04 14.31
C PRO A 266 -22.23 28.73 13.65
N ARG A 267 -22.42 30.01 13.94
CA ARG A 267 -23.45 30.81 13.30
C ARG A 267 -22.92 31.32 11.96
N VAL A 268 -23.46 30.77 10.88
CA VAL A 268 -23.11 31.12 9.49
C VAL A 268 -24.22 31.99 8.90
N VAL A 269 -23.91 33.25 8.57
CA VAL A 269 -24.86 34.20 7.97
C VAL A 269 -24.37 34.58 6.58
N TYR A 270 -25.18 34.33 5.56
CA TYR A 270 -24.88 34.70 4.18
C TYR A 270 -25.46 36.08 3.84
N ASP A 271 -24.62 36.98 3.33
CA ASP A 271 -24.97 38.29 2.76
C ASP A 271 -24.98 38.17 1.22
N GLY A 272 -26.17 38.09 0.64
CA GLY A 272 -26.37 37.92 -0.80
C GLY A 272 -25.92 39.13 -1.64
N ASP A 273 -25.97 40.35 -1.09
CA ASP A 273 -25.60 41.56 -1.86
C ASP A 273 -24.08 41.63 -2.10
N LYS A 274 -23.29 41.06 -1.19
CA LYS A 274 -21.82 41.02 -1.27
C LYS A 274 -21.26 39.66 -1.68
N ASN A 275 -22.12 38.64 -1.72
CA ASN A 275 -21.71 37.24 -1.81
C ASN A 275 -20.68 36.86 -0.73
N GLU A 276 -20.92 37.30 0.50
CA GLU A 276 -20.03 37.10 1.64
C GLU A 276 -20.71 36.26 2.74
N VAL A 277 -19.91 35.49 3.47
CA VAL A 277 -20.34 34.71 4.63
C VAL A 277 -19.70 35.27 5.88
N ASP A 278 -20.54 35.67 6.82
CA ASP A 278 -20.14 36.07 8.17
C ASP A 278 -20.26 34.85 9.10
N ILE A 279 -19.15 34.51 9.76
CA ILE A 279 -19.02 33.36 10.64
C ILE A 279 -18.76 33.87 12.05
N GLU A 280 -19.65 33.49 12.97
CA GLU A 280 -19.53 33.75 14.41
C GLU A 280 -19.51 32.43 15.18
N ILE A 281 -18.38 32.12 15.81
CA ILE A 281 -18.24 30.98 16.71
C ILE A 281 -18.28 31.52 18.14
N SER A 282 -19.16 30.98 18.98
CA SER A 282 -19.25 31.34 20.39
C SER A 282 -19.17 30.11 21.25
N GLY A 283 -18.69 30.26 22.47
CA GLY A 283 -18.60 29.15 23.40
C GLY A 283 -18.03 29.57 24.73
N GLU A 284 -18.00 28.62 25.65
CA GLU A 284 -17.42 28.77 26.97
C GLU A 284 -16.17 27.90 27.07
N VAL A 285 -15.14 28.44 27.72
CA VAL A 285 -14.00 27.62 28.14
C VAL A 285 -14.51 26.53 29.09
N GLY A 286 -14.00 25.32 28.90
CA GLY A 286 -14.25 24.24 29.85
C GLY A 286 -13.49 24.48 31.16
N ALA A 287 -13.61 23.54 32.09
CA ALA A 287 -12.95 23.66 33.39
C ALA A 287 -11.42 23.67 33.24
N VAL A 288 -10.72 24.32 34.19
CA VAL A 288 -9.26 24.30 34.22
C VAL A 288 -8.84 22.97 34.84
N VAL A 289 -8.31 22.06 34.03
CA VAL A 289 -7.97 20.72 34.46
C VAL A 289 -6.46 20.54 34.42
N LYS A 290 -5.86 20.31 35.59
CA LYS A 290 -4.46 19.94 35.71
C LYS A 290 -4.35 18.43 35.87
N VAL A 291 -3.52 17.79 35.05
CA VAL A 291 -3.33 16.34 35.09
C VAL A 291 -1.89 16.01 35.47
N ASP A 292 -1.73 15.38 36.63
CA ASP A 292 -0.44 14.99 37.18
C ASP A 292 -0.31 13.47 37.29
N VAL A 293 0.91 12.98 37.09
CA VAL A 293 1.26 11.56 37.27
C VAL A 293 2.42 11.54 38.25
N ASN A 294 2.17 11.00 39.43
CA ASN A 294 3.11 10.99 40.53
C ASN A 294 3.79 9.61 40.62
N THR A 295 5.12 9.62 40.58
CA THR A 295 5.97 8.44 40.41
C THR A 295 7.33 8.76 41.01
N GLU A 296 7.89 7.82 41.79
CA GLU A 296 9.11 8.05 42.58
C GLU A 296 10.39 8.11 41.74
N LYS A 297 10.47 7.31 40.65
CA LYS A 297 11.71 7.11 39.89
C LYS A 297 11.60 7.47 38.41
N GLU A 298 10.41 7.36 37.81
CA GLU A 298 10.28 7.41 36.36
C GLU A 298 9.18 8.37 35.91
N LYS A 299 9.52 9.67 35.86
CA LYS A 299 8.58 10.72 35.48
C LYS A 299 8.21 10.65 34.00
N ILE A 300 6.94 10.89 33.69
CA ILE A 300 6.42 10.95 32.32
C ILE A 300 6.46 12.39 31.81
N GLY A 301 7.06 12.59 30.63
CA GLY A 301 7.05 13.89 29.95
C GLY A 301 5.68 14.26 29.36
N ASN A 302 5.41 15.55 29.17
CA ASN A 302 4.10 16.07 28.75
C ASN A 302 3.55 15.45 27.45
N LYS A 303 4.40 15.25 26.43
CA LYS A 303 4.00 14.59 25.17
C LYS A 303 3.48 13.18 25.40
N GLN A 304 4.12 12.43 26.30
CA GLN A 304 3.74 11.06 26.62
C GLN A 304 2.49 11.04 27.51
N LYS A 305 2.33 11.99 28.44
CA LYS A 305 1.07 12.18 29.19
C LYS A 305 -0.11 12.41 28.23
N LYS A 306 0.02 13.32 27.26
CA LYS A 306 -1.00 13.55 26.21
C LYS A 306 -1.33 12.30 25.39
N LYS A 307 -0.37 11.41 25.17
CA LYS A 307 -0.60 10.13 24.45
C LYS A 307 -1.36 9.11 25.30
N LEU A 308 -0.99 8.99 26.57
CA LEU A 308 -1.49 7.94 27.47
C LEU A 308 -2.83 8.28 28.11
N LEU A 309 -3.07 9.56 28.41
CA LEU A 309 -4.23 10.01 29.18
C LEU A 309 -5.32 10.55 28.24
N PRO A 310 -6.46 9.86 28.07
CA PRO A 310 -7.54 10.30 27.19
C PRO A 310 -8.03 11.72 27.50
N ILE A 311 -8.09 12.08 28.78
CA ILE A 311 -8.48 13.43 29.25
C ILE A 311 -7.67 14.54 28.57
N LEU A 312 -6.36 14.34 28.39
CA LEU A 312 -5.48 15.32 27.74
C LEU A 312 -5.51 15.25 26.21
N ARG A 313 -5.93 14.11 25.65
CA ARG A 313 -5.95 13.85 24.20
C ARG A 313 -7.26 14.29 23.55
N GLU A 314 -8.36 13.90 24.17
CA GLU A 314 -9.73 14.11 23.70
C GLU A 314 -10.33 15.37 24.32
N GLY A 315 -9.69 15.91 25.37
CA GLY A 315 -10.19 17.05 26.08
C GLY A 315 -11.54 16.78 26.72
N THR A 316 -11.84 15.55 27.13
CA THR A 316 -13.06 15.21 27.89
C THR A 316 -12.72 14.98 29.35
N LEU A 317 -13.65 15.29 30.26
CA LEU A 317 -13.51 15.03 31.68
C LEU A 317 -14.67 14.16 32.16
N ASP A 318 -14.55 12.86 31.89
CA ASP A 318 -15.47 11.83 32.34
C ASP A 318 -14.72 10.71 33.07
N TYR A 319 -15.43 9.96 33.92
CA TYR A 319 -14.84 8.92 34.75
C TYR A 319 -14.28 7.77 33.92
N ALA A 320 -14.89 7.46 32.77
CA ALA A 320 -14.39 6.43 31.87
C ALA A 320 -13.01 6.82 31.29
N ALA A 321 -12.81 8.09 30.93
CA ALA A 321 -11.54 8.63 30.47
C ALA A 321 -10.46 8.61 31.58
N ILE A 322 -10.84 8.82 32.85
CA ILE A 322 -9.94 8.71 34.01
C ILE A 322 -9.50 7.26 34.23
N VAL A 323 -10.46 6.32 34.30
CA VAL A 323 -10.17 4.88 34.49
C VAL A 323 -9.41 4.29 33.29
N GLU A 324 -9.70 4.77 32.08
CA GLU A 324 -8.90 4.38 30.92
C GLU A 324 -7.47 4.93 31.01
N GLY A 325 -7.30 6.15 31.51
CA GLY A 325 -5.99 6.74 31.80
C GLY A 325 -5.17 5.91 32.81
N GLU A 326 -5.81 5.46 33.89
CA GLU A 326 -5.23 4.56 34.90
C GLU A 326 -4.72 3.28 34.24
N ARG A 327 -5.57 2.56 33.52
CA ARG A 327 -5.21 1.29 32.85
C ARG A 327 -4.08 1.47 31.83
N ARG A 328 -4.10 2.57 31.07
CA ARG A 328 -3.05 2.88 30.07
C ARG A 328 -1.72 3.23 30.72
N LEU A 329 -1.73 3.94 31.85
CA LEU A 329 -0.53 4.23 32.63
C LEU A 329 0.03 2.95 33.27
N GLU A 330 -0.82 2.10 33.84
CA GLU A 330 -0.43 0.81 34.41
C GLU A 330 0.25 -0.06 33.34
N THR A 331 -0.41 -0.21 32.19
CA THR A 331 0.15 -0.95 31.04
C THR A 331 1.49 -0.35 30.58
N TYR A 332 1.61 0.97 30.52
CA TYR A 332 2.84 1.67 30.12
C TYR A 332 4.02 1.38 31.04
N TYR A 333 3.82 1.33 32.37
CA TYR A 333 4.89 1.01 33.31
C TYR A 333 5.21 -0.48 33.34
N GLN A 334 4.21 -1.36 33.17
CA GLN A 334 4.43 -2.80 32.99
C GLN A 334 5.33 -3.07 31.77
N GLU A 335 5.07 -2.40 30.64
CA GLU A 335 5.89 -2.49 29.41
C GLU A 335 7.29 -1.87 29.53
N LYS A 336 7.60 -1.21 30.65
CA LYS A 336 8.94 -0.76 31.02
C LYS A 336 9.67 -1.69 31.99
N GLY A 337 9.02 -2.81 32.34
CA GLY A 337 9.52 -3.84 33.23
C GLY A 337 8.92 -3.79 34.64
N TYR A 338 8.11 -2.80 34.99
CA TYR A 338 7.42 -2.76 36.28
C TYR A 338 6.14 -3.61 36.22
N PHE A 339 6.29 -4.91 36.00
CA PHE A 339 5.16 -5.82 35.71
C PHE A 339 4.07 -5.83 36.80
N PHE A 340 4.42 -5.51 38.04
CA PHE A 340 3.50 -5.43 39.17
C PHE A 340 3.11 -4.00 39.55
N SER A 341 3.29 -3.02 38.64
CA SER A 341 2.91 -1.63 38.92
C SER A 341 1.41 -1.49 39.11
N GLN A 342 1.00 -0.61 40.02
CA GLN A 342 -0.39 -0.23 40.25
C GLN A 342 -0.55 1.28 40.08
N VAL A 343 -1.69 1.71 39.55
CA VAL A 343 -2.02 3.13 39.36
C VAL A 343 -3.35 3.39 40.03
N THR A 344 -3.46 4.49 40.78
CA THR A 344 -4.71 4.89 41.43
C THR A 344 -5.01 6.36 41.08
N PRO A 345 -6.18 6.66 40.49
CA PRO A 345 -6.59 8.02 40.22
C PRO A 345 -7.21 8.67 41.46
N ILE A 346 -6.75 9.85 41.81
CA ILE A 346 -7.31 10.71 42.86
C ILE A 346 -7.61 12.09 42.26
N CYS A 347 -8.78 12.62 42.58
CA CYS A 347 -9.23 13.90 42.03
C CYS A 347 -9.46 14.92 43.14
N SER A 348 -9.29 16.19 42.84
CA SER A 348 -9.69 17.30 43.73
C SER A 348 -10.35 18.41 42.93
N VAL A 349 -11.34 19.07 43.52
CA VAL A 349 -12.09 20.17 42.92
C VAL A 349 -12.01 21.41 43.81
N ASP A 350 -11.79 22.57 43.19
CA ASP A 350 -11.74 23.88 43.85
C ASP A 350 -12.62 24.90 43.10
N PRO A 351 -13.64 25.53 43.74
CA PRO A 351 -14.14 25.25 45.10
C PRO A 351 -14.88 23.91 45.19
N GLN A 352 -14.88 23.29 46.37
CA GLN A 352 -15.59 22.02 46.64
C GLN A 352 -17.10 22.12 46.37
N PHE A 353 -17.75 20.98 46.11
CA PHE A 353 -19.21 20.91 45.97
C PHE A 353 -19.90 21.30 47.28
N GLN A 354 -20.98 22.08 47.22
CA GLN A 354 -21.75 22.53 48.40
C GLN A 354 -22.89 21.56 48.72
N GLU A 355 -23.36 21.53 49.98
CA GLU A 355 -24.49 20.72 50.44
C GLU A 355 -25.72 20.87 49.52
N GLY A 356 -26.14 19.76 48.89
CA GLY A 356 -27.32 19.70 48.01
C GLY A 356 -27.02 19.46 46.53
N GLU A 357 -25.75 19.59 46.10
CA GLU A 357 -25.25 19.07 44.82
C GLU A 357 -24.82 17.59 45.02
N ALA A 358 -25.10 16.69 44.08
CA ALA A 358 -25.17 15.24 44.29
C ALA A 358 -23.86 14.49 44.63
N SER A 359 -22.83 15.10 45.23
CA SER A 359 -21.64 14.41 45.75
C SER A 359 -20.93 15.22 46.84
N GLU A 360 -21.22 14.89 48.10
CA GLU A 360 -20.41 15.26 49.25
C GLU A 360 -19.23 14.28 49.32
N THR A 361 -18.15 14.59 48.59
CA THR A 361 -16.96 13.74 48.53
C THR A 361 -15.72 14.52 48.91
N GLU A 362 -14.91 13.94 49.80
CA GLU A 362 -13.63 14.51 50.19
C GLU A 362 -12.70 14.64 48.97
N ASN A 363 -11.95 15.75 48.91
CA ASN A 363 -10.89 15.94 47.91
C ASN A 363 -9.81 14.85 48.07
N GLU A 364 -9.07 14.58 46.99
CA GLU A 364 -8.01 13.56 46.91
C GLU A 364 -8.51 12.11 47.03
N THR A 365 -9.75 11.86 46.61
CA THR A 365 -10.35 10.52 46.61
C THR A 365 -10.68 10.02 45.20
N GLU A 366 -10.67 8.70 45.01
CA GLU A 366 -11.12 8.03 43.79
C GLU A 366 -12.64 8.23 43.59
N VAL A 367 -13.40 8.26 44.70
CA VAL A 367 -14.85 8.47 44.67
C VAL A 367 -15.19 9.83 44.05
N LEU A 368 -14.43 10.89 44.36
CA LEU A 368 -14.60 12.20 43.73
C LEU A 368 -14.35 12.17 42.22
N CYS A 369 -13.41 11.34 41.72
CA CYS A 369 -13.21 11.18 40.28
C CYS A 369 -14.46 10.67 39.56
N SER A 370 -15.22 9.76 40.19
CA SER A 370 -16.48 9.26 39.62
C SER A 370 -17.58 10.32 39.60
N ALA A 371 -17.59 11.20 40.60
CA ALA A 371 -18.55 12.30 40.76
C ALA A 371 -18.36 13.46 39.76
N LEU A 372 -17.18 13.58 39.13
CA LEU A 372 -16.92 14.58 38.08
C LEU A 372 -17.84 14.40 36.86
N SER A 373 -18.34 13.18 36.64
CA SER A 373 -19.20 12.85 35.51
C SER A 373 -20.64 13.33 35.75
N GLY A 374 -21.03 14.42 35.09
CA GLY A 374 -22.39 14.98 35.18
C GLY A 374 -22.55 16.13 36.17
N ALA A 375 -21.50 16.53 36.87
CA ALA A 375 -21.46 17.75 37.66
C ALA A 375 -21.27 19.00 36.78
N ASP A 376 -21.76 20.16 37.24
CA ASP A 376 -21.42 21.44 36.60
C ASP A 376 -20.02 21.88 37.06
N LEU A 377 -19.07 21.79 36.14
CA LEU A 377 -17.65 22.07 36.36
C LEU A 377 -17.25 23.48 35.91
N THR A 378 -18.21 24.32 35.51
CA THR A 378 -17.93 25.70 35.08
C THR A 378 -17.30 26.50 36.22
N ASN A 379 -16.25 27.26 35.89
CA ASN A 379 -15.45 28.05 36.85
C ASN A 379 -14.75 27.28 37.98
N ARG A 380 -14.68 25.94 37.91
CA ARG A 380 -13.92 25.13 38.87
C ARG A 380 -12.54 24.78 38.32
N LYS A 381 -11.58 24.63 39.23
CA LYS A 381 -10.28 24.02 38.95
C LYS A 381 -10.33 22.56 39.40
N ILE A 382 -9.92 21.64 38.53
CA ILE A 382 -9.87 20.22 38.80
C ILE A 382 -8.41 19.78 38.71
N ASP A 383 -7.89 19.13 39.74
CA ASP A 383 -6.62 18.42 39.66
C ASP A 383 -6.92 16.91 39.61
N VAL A 384 -6.49 16.23 38.54
CA VAL A 384 -6.53 14.78 38.39
C VAL A 384 -5.13 14.24 38.56
N LYS A 385 -4.87 13.52 39.65
CA LYS A 385 -3.56 12.97 39.98
C LYS A 385 -3.60 11.45 39.92
N TYR A 386 -2.69 10.86 39.15
CA TYR A 386 -2.48 9.41 39.10
C TYR A 386 -1.29 9.07 40.00
N ASP A 387 -1.54 8.44 41.14
CA ASP A 387 -0.49 7.92 42.01
C ASP A 387 -0.06 6.53 41.53
N VAL A 388 1.23 6.37 41.26
CA VAL A 388 1.81 5.17 40.65
C VAL A 388 2.75 4.48 41.64
N ASP A 389 2.41 3.26 42.04
CA ASP A 389 3.34 2.33 42.69
C ASP A 389 4.03 1.47 41.64
N LEU A 390 5.33 1.65 41.46
CA LEU A 390 6.12 0.93 40.46
C LEU A 390 6.55 -0.47 40.95
N ASN A 391 6.56 -0.72 42.26
CA ASN A 391 7.08 -1.96 42.84
C ASN A 391 8.53 -2.28 42.34
N ARG A 392 8.77 -3.44 41.69
CA ARG A 392 10.08 -3.85 41.16
C ARG A 392 10.10 -3.98 39.63
N GLN A 393 11.26 -3.72 39.05
CA GLN A 393 11.51 -3.89 37.62
C GLN A 393 12.03 -5.30 37.34
N LEU A 394 11.40 -6.01 36.39
CA LEU A 394 11.73 -7.37 35.96
C LEU A 394 11.84 -7.41 34.44
N LYS A 395 12.75 -8.26 33.93
CA LYS A 395 12.86 -8.55 32.49
C LYS A 395 12.20 -9.88 32.16
N LEU A 396 11.39 -9.92 31.11
CA LEU A 396 10.88 -11.15 30.50
C LEU A 396 12.03 -11.89 29.83
N GLU A 397 12.57 -12.87 30.53
CA GLU A 397 13.69 -13.68 30.05
C GLU A 397 13.21 -14.88 29.24
N GLU A 398 12.08 -15.48 29.62
CA GLU A 398 11.62 -16.73 29.03
C GLU A 398 10.09 -16.82 28.95
N LEU A 399 9.61 -17.23 27.76
CA LEU A 399 8.24 -17.66 27.53
C LEU A 399 8.19 -19.19 27.41
N ARG A 400 7.25 -19.82 28.12
CA ARG A 400 7.06 -21.28 28.09
C ARG A 400 5.64 -21.63 27.68
N ILE A 401 5.50 -22.77 26.99
CA ILE A 401 4.21 -23.39 26.74
C ILE A 401 4.24 -24.83 27.27
N GLU A 402 3.26 -25.17 28.11
CA GLU A 402 3.13 -26.49 28.72
C GLU A 402 1.78 -27.10 28.38
N GLY A 403 1.73 -28.42 28.23
CA GLY A 403 0.49 -29.16 27.97
C GLY A 403 0.08 -29.30 26.50
N THR A 404 0.92 -28.86 25.56
CA THR A 404 0.77 -29.09 24.11
C THR A 404 2.13 -29.29 23.44
N ASP A 405 2.19 -30.20 22.45
CA ASP A 405 3.31 -30.36 21.52
C ASP A 405 2.98 -29.82 20.12
N LYS A 406 1.76 -29.29 19.93
CA LYS A 406 1.24 -28.79 18.66
C LYS A 406 1.65 -27.36 18.37
N LEU A 407 2.06 -26.64 19.39
CA LEU A 407 2.52 -25.26 19.34
C LEU A 407 3.85 -25.13 20.08
N THR A 408 4.83 -24.51 19.46
CA THR A 408 6.08 -24.15 20.14
C THR A 408 6.23 -22.63 20.19
N ILE A 409 6.86 -22.10 21.26
CA ILE A 409 7.09 -20.65 21.41
C ILE A 409 7.76 -20.05 20.17
N PRO A 410 8.84 -20.63 19.59
CA PRO A 410 9.46 -20.07 18.39
C PRO A 410 8.56 -20.02 17.14
N GLU A 411 7.50 -20.83 17.07
CA GLU A 411 6.53 -20.80 15.95
C GLU A 411 5.46 -19.73 16.12
N ILE A 412 5.08 -19.43 17.37
CA ILE A 412 4.06 -18.45 17.69
C ILE A 412 4.63 -17.09 18.09
N GLN A 413 5.92 -17.00 18.38
CA GLN A 413 6.61 -15.77 18.77
C GLN A 413 6.32 -14.56 17.86
N PRO A 414 6.25 -14.68 16.52
CA PRO A 414 5.95 -13.54 15.64
C PRO A 414 4.54 -12.96 15.80
N VAL A 415 3.65 -13.69 16.48
CA VAL A 415 2.23 -13.35 16.65
C VAL A 415 1.86 -13.15 18.11
N LEU A 416 2.84 -13.34 19.00
CA LEU A 416 2.77 -12.91 20.39
C LEU A 416 3.24 -11.47 20.46
N GLU A 417 2.55 -10.68 21.28
CA GLU A 417 2.93 -9.31 21.58
C GLU A 417 4.11 -9.27 22.57
N SER A 418 4.19 -10.25 23.47
CA SER A 418 5.30 -10.38 24.43
C SER A 418 6.57 -10.93 23.77
N GLN A 419 7.71 -10.28 24.02
CA GLN A 419 9.01 -10.67 23.47
C GLN A 419 10.06 -10.88 24.56
N GLU A 420 10.83 -11.97 24.44
CA GLU A 420 11.97 -12.28 25.30
C GLU A 420 13.08 -11.23 25.17
N ALA A 421 13.87 -11.06 26.23
CA ALA A 421 15.00 -10.13 26.25
C ALA A 421 16.09 -10.54 25.26
N ASN A 422 16.44 -9.63 24.33
CA ASN A 422 17.55 -9.85 23.40
C ASN A 422 18.85 -9.17 23.90
N VAL A 423 20.01 -9.78 23.65
CA VAL A 423 21.34 -9.26 23.96
C VAL A 423 21.61 -7.87 23.33
N PHE A 424 20.95 -7.54 22.22
CA PHE A 424 21.02 -6.21 21.57
C PHE A 424 19.82 -5.30 21.91
N GLY A 425 18.94 -5.71 22.83
CA GLY A 425 17.75 -4.98 23.28
C GLY A 425 18.04 -3.63 23.97
N PHE A 426 19.31 -3.36 24.30
CA PHE A 426 19.78 -2.08 24.85
C PHE A 426 19.91 -0.97 23.80
N ILE A 427 19.80 -1.27 22.50
CA ILE A 427 19.84 -0.27 21.43
C ILE A 427 18.40 0.01 20.95
N PRO A 428 17.70 1.02 21.53
CA PRO A 428 16.26 1.17 21.42
C PRO A 428 15.73 1.48 20.00
N PHE A 429 16.59 1.88 19.05
CA PHE A 429 16.21 2.21 17.67
C PHE A 429 16.09 0.98 16.75
N PHE A 430 16.63 -0.16 17.15
CA PHE A 430 16.78 -1.34 16.29
C PHE A 430 15.68 -2.41 16.46
N GLY A 431 14.58 -2.12 17.15
CA GLY A 431 13.40 -3.02 17.19
C GLY A 431 13.62 -4.39 17.85
N TYR A 432 14.76 -4.63 18.51
CA TYR A 432 14.98 -5.82 19.33
C TYR A 432 14.04 -5.82 20.55
N GLY A 433 13.45 -6.97 20.87
CA GLY A 433 12.61 -7.16 22.05
C GLY A 433 13.33 -6.70 23.32
N ARG A 434 12.76 -5.70 23.99
CA ARG A 434 13.33 -5.14 25.23
C ARG A 434 13.22 -6.09 26.42
N GLY A 435 12.50 -7.20 26.27
CA GLY A 435 12.23 -8.15 27.35
C GLY A 435 11.26 -7.58 28.37
N TYR A 436 10.18 -6.93 27.95
CA TYR A 436 9.13 -6.42 28.84
C TYR A 436 7.75 -6.83 28.32
N THR A 437 6.78 -6.97 29.22
CA THR A 437 5.40 -7.40 28.91
C THR A 437 4.42 -6.77 29.91
N SER A 438 3.12 -6.91 29.68
CA SER A 438 2.04 -6.44 30.56
C SER A 438 0.94 -7.49 30.67
N LEU A 439 0.07 -7.37 31.67
CA LEU A 439 -1.07 -8.28 31.83
C LEU A 439 -2.01 -8.27 30.62
N GLU A 440 -2.14 -7.13 29.96
CA GLU A 440 -2.94 -6.98 28.75
C GLU A 440 -2.32 -7.76 27.58
N LEU A 441 -1.02 -7.58 27.34
CA LEU A 441 -0.30 -8.33 26.29
C LEU A 441 -0.37 -9.84 26.55
N LEU A 442 -0.19 -10.29 27.80
CA LEU A 442 -0.29 -11.71 28.13
C LEU A 442 -1.70 -12.29 27.95
N ARG A 443 -2.76 -11.51 28.18
CA ARG A 443 -4.14 -11.93 27.91
C ARG A 443 -4.40 -12.06 26.41
N GLN A 444 -3.89 -11.10 25.63
CA GLN A 444 -3.93 -11.15 24.18
C GLN A 444 -3.17 -12.39 23.66
N ASP A 445 -1.97 -12.63 24.16
CA ASP A 445 -1.16 -13.81 23.84
C ASP A 445 -1.89 -15.12 24.17
N ARG A 446 -2.51 -15.22 25.35
CA ARG A 446 -3.35 -16.38 25.75
C ARG A 446 -4.50 -16.60 24.77
N ASP A 447 -5.22 -15.54 24.42
CA ASP A 447 -6.38 -15.62 23.54
C ASP A 447 -5.98 -15.91 22.09
N THR A 448 -4.81 -15.42 21.68
CA THR A 448 -4.12 -15.80 20.45
C THR A 448 -3.84 -17.30 20.48
N ILE A 449 -3.07 -17.83 21.45
CA ILE A 449 -2.77 -19.28 21.58
C ILE A 449 -4.05 -20.13 21.58
N LYS A 450 -5.09 -19.71 22.31
CA LYS A 450 -6.39 -20.41 22.33
C LYS A 450 -7.06 -20.42 20.97
N SER A 451 -7.04 -19.28 20.26
CA SER A 451 -7.59 -19.17 18.91
C SER A 451 -6.79 -20.01 17.92
N LEU A 452 -5.46 -20.05 18.06
CA LEU A 452 -4.58 -20.86 17.24
C LEU A 452 -4.92 -22.36 17.35
N LEU A 453 -5.07 -22.87 18.58
CA LEU A 453 -5.46 -24.27 18.83
C LEU A 453 -6.85 -24.60 18.25
N ARG A 454 -7.81 -23.69 18.38
CA ARG A 454 -9.16 -23.87 17.82
C ARG A 454 -9.13 -24.00 16.29
N GLU A 455 -8.25 -23.25 15.64
CA GLU A 455 -8.08 -23.31 14.19
C GLU A 455 -7.20 -24.50 13.74
N LEU A 456 -6.48 -25.14 14.66
CA LEU A 456 -5.88 -26.46 14.44
C LEU A 456 -6.87 -27.62 14.63
N GLY A 457 -8.09 -27.37 15.09
CA GLY A 457 -9.15 -28.36 15.30
C GLY A 457 -9.48 -28.69 16.74
N TYR A 458 -8.80 -28.06 17.70
CA TYR A 458 -9.00 -28.26 19.13
C TYR A 458 -10.04 -27.28 19.67
N ARG A 459 -11.32 -27.49 19.33
CA ARG A 459 -12.43 -26.55 19.63
C ARG A 459 -12.62 -26.28 21.13
N SER A 460 -12.35 -27.29 21.95
CA SER A 460 -12.51 -27.26 23.41
C SER A 460 -11.27 -26.77 24.15
N ALA A 461 -10.25 -26.26 23.44
CA ALA A 461 -9.00 -25.83 24.03
C ALA A 461 -9.18 -24.73 25.08
N ARG A 462 -8.42 -24.86 26.18
CA ARG A 462 -8.32 -23.88 27.26
C ARG A 462 -6.85 -23.51 27.47
N VAL A 463 -6.57 -22.24 27.71
CA VAL A 463 -5.22 -21.73 27.95
C VAL A 463 -5.27 -20.89 29.22
N GLY A 464 -4.42 -21.22 30.18
CA GLY A 464 -4.17 -20.44 31.39
C GLY A 464 -2.81 -19.75 31.33
N ILE A 465 -2.62 -18.74 32.17
CA ILE A 465 -1.33 -18.04 32.31
C ILE A 465 -0.84 -18.32 33.72
N LYS A 466 0.38 -18.83 33.87
CA LYS A 466 1.10 -18.88 35.13
C LYS A 466 2.24 -17.86 35.08
N GLN A 467 2.33 -17.05 36.12
CA GLN A 467 3.35 -16.02 36.29
C GLN A 467 4.36 -16.53 37.32
N GLY A 468 5.64 -16.49 36.97
CA GLY A 468 6.74 -16.82 37.85
C GLY A 468 7.78 -15.71 37.86
N VAL A 469 8.50 -15.61 38.97
CA VAL A 469 9.74 -14.85 39.05
C VAL A 469 10.87 -15.86 39.19
N SER A 470 12.00 -15.62 38.53
CA SER A 470 13.20 -16.44 38.64
C SER A 470 13.67 -16.56 40.10
N THR A 471 14.49 -17.57 40.37
CA THR A 471 14.99 -17.86 41.73
C THR A 471 15.91 -16.76 42.28
N ASP A 472 16.56 -15.98 41.40
CA ASP A 472 17.34 -14.80 41.77
C ASP A 472 16.48 -13.56 42.01
N GLY A 473 15.19 -13.60 41.68
CA GLY A 473 14.25 -12.50 41.90
C GLY A 473 14.32 -11.38 40.85
N GLU A 474 15.13 -11.53 39.79
CA GLU A 474 15.44 -10.46 38.82
C GLU A 474 14.69 -10.59 37.48
N SER A 475 14.19 -11.78 37.15
CA SER A 475 13.56 -12.08 35.86
C SER A 475 12.11 -12.56 36.01
N LEU A 476 11.29 -12.21 35.02
CA LEU A 476 9.92 -12.67 34.85
C LEU A 476 9.91 -13.90 33.92
N ILE A 477 9.25 -14.98 34.37
CA ILE A 477 9.03 -16.21 33.60
C ILE A 477 7.53 -16.37 33.42
N ILE A 478 7.08 -16.48 32.17
CA ILE A 478 5.66 -16.63 31.85
C ILE A 478 5.42 -18.01 31.22
N THR A 479 4.50 -18.78 31.81
CA THR A 479 4.13 -20.10 31.30
C THR A 479 2.66 -20.11 30.88
N PHE A 480 2.41 -20.35 29.59
CA PHE A 480 1.08 -20.64 29.06
C PHE A 480 0.76 -22.13 29.25
N VAL A 481 -0.24 -22.42 30.09
CA VAL A 481 -0.66 -23.80 30.38
C VAL A 481 -1.86 -24.15 29.52
N VAL A 482 -1.66 -25.06 28.58
CA VAL A 482 -2.63 -25.48 27.58
C VAL A 482 -3.31 -26.78 27.98
N ARG A 483 -4.63 -26.85 27.79
CA ARG A 483 -5.41 -28.09 27.75
C ARG A 483 -6.10 -28.15 26.39
N GLU A 484 -5.59 -29.00 25.50
CA GLU A 484 -6.03 -29.06 24.09
C GLU A 484 -7.49 -29.53 23.93
N GLY A 485 -7.89 -30.57 24.66
CA GLY A 485 -9.15 -31.29 24.40
C GLY A 485 -9.07 -32.17 23.14
N ASN A 486 -10.17 -32.83 22.77
CA ASN A 486 -10.19 -33.73 21.61
C ASN A 486 -10.23 -32.95 20.28
N PRO A 487 -9.48 -33.39 19.25
CA PRO A 487 -9.54 -32.77 17.93
C PRO A 487 -10.87 -33.09 17.24
N THR A 488 -11.36 -32.15 16.44
CA THR A 488 -12.54 -32.33 15.59
C THR A 488 -12.12 -32.52 14.13
N LYS A 489 -12.56 -33.60 13.47
CA LYS A 489 -12.26 -33.92 12.07
C LYS A 489 -13.47 -33.72 11.16
N ILE A 490 -13.21 -33.38 9.91
CA ILE A 490 -14.23 -33.22 8.87
C ILE A 490 -14.46 -34.58 8.20
N LYS A 491 -15.66 -35.14 8.34
CA LYS A 491 -16.06 -36.42 7.75
C LYS A 491 -16.49 -36.27 6.29
N ASN A 492 -17.42 -35.34 6.04
CA ASN A 492 -18.01 -35.10 4.73
C ASN A 492 -18.13 -33.61 4.43
N VAL A 493 -18.14 -33.28 3.14
CA VAL A 493 -18.48 -31.96 2.63
C VAL A 493 -19.64 -32.10 1.66
N LEU A 494 -20.73 -31.40 1.94
CA LEU A 494 -21.96 -31.39 1.13
C LEU A 494 -22.21 -29.99 0.60
N ILE A 495 -22.80 -29.89 -0.59
CA ILE A 495 -23.21 -28.64 -1.20
C ILE A 495 -24.72 -28.74 -1.46
N GLU A 496 -25.47 -27.71 -1.09
CA GLU A 496 -26.92 -27.65 -1.25
C GLU A 496 -27.32 -26.30 -1.86
N GLY A 497 -28.42 -26.27 -2.64
CA GLY A 497 -29.02 -25.04 -3.16
C GLY A 497 -28.45 -24.55 -4.49
N ASN A 498 -27.46 -25.23 -5.07
CA ASN A 498 -26.92 -24.93 -6.39
C ASN A 498 -27.86 -25.45 -7.51
N THR A 499 -28.13 -24.60 -8.49
CA THR A 499 -28.94 -24.94 -9.69
C THR A 499 -28.23 -24.60 -11.00
N SER A 500 -27.34 -23.60 -10.98
CA SER A 500 -26.58 -23.13 -12.14
C SER A 500 -25.31 -23.96 -12.40
N PHE A 501 -24.80 -24.65 -11.38
CA PHE A 501 -23.61 -25.50 -11.46
C PHE A 501 -23.83 -26.84 -10.75
N THR A 502 -23.13 -27.89 -11.17
CA THR A 502 -23.24 -29.22 -10.54
C THR A 502 -22.34 -29.33 -9.31
N ASP A 503 -22.73 -30.19 -8.38
CA ASP A 503 -21.96 -30.48 -7.15
C ASP A 503 -20.52 -30.86 -7.47
N SER A 504 -20.32 -31.69 -8.50
CA SER A 504 -18.99 -32.14 -8.94
C SER A 504 -18.07 -30.99 -9.39
N THR A 505 -18.64 -29.98 -10.07
CA THR A 505 -17.88 -28.79 -10.49
C THR A 505 -17.52 -27.95 -9.27
N LEU A 506 -18.48 -27.68 -8.38
CA LEU A 506 -18.25 -26.87 -7.18
C LEU A 506 -17.31 -27.57 -6.18
N GLN A 507 -17.35 -28.89 -6.10
CA GLN A 507 -16.48 -29.68 -5.23
C GLN A 507 -15.02 -29.66 -5.70
N THR A 508 -14.77 -29.48 -7.01
CA THR A 508 -13.41 -29.34 -7.56
C THR A 508 -12.78 -27.99 -7.19
N GLU A 509 -13.60 -26.96 -6.96
CA GLU A 509 -13.16 -25.62 -6.56
C GLU A 509 -12.92 -25.50 -5.04
N LEU A 510 -13.47 -26.42 -4.25
CA LEU A 510 -13.26 -26.47 -2.81
C LEU A 510 -11.87 -27.01 -2.46
N PRO A 511 -11.25 -26.55 -1.36
CA PRO A 511 -10.01 -27.13 -0.85
C PRO A 511 -10.21 -28.59 -0.38
N ASP A 512 -9.11 -29.34 -0.22
CA ASP A 512 -9.12 -30.71 0.28
C ASP A 512 -9.47 -30.75 1.79
N LEU A 513 -10.77 -30.83 2.09
CA LEU A 513 -11.29 -30.71 3.45
C LEU A 513 -11.53 -32.05 4.16
N VAL A 514 -11.81 -33.13 3.42
CA VAL A 514 -12.23 -34.41 3.99
C VAL A 514 -11.07 -35.09 4.72
N GLY A 515 -11.32 -35.60 5.93
CA GLY A 515 -10.33 -36.24 6.79
C GLY A 515 -9.37 -35.26 7.51
N LYS A 516 -9.41 -33.97 7.20
CA LYS A 516 -8.62 -32.93 7.89
C LYS A 516 -9.28 -32.49 9.19
N ASN A 517 -8.50 -31.84 10.06
CA ASN A 517 -9.05 -31.19 11.25
C ASN A 517 -9.97 -30.02 10.85
N PHE A 518 -11.07 -29.84 11.56
CA PHE A 518 -11.97 -28.72 11.35
C PHE A 518 -11.29 -27.41 11.75
N SER A 519 -11.38 -26.39 10.91
CA SER A 519 -11.10 -25.02 11.30
C SER A 519 -12.14 -24.08 10.70
N ARG A 520 -12.43 -22.97 11.38
CA ARG A 520 -13.42 -22.02 10.87
C ARG A 520 -12.86 -21.33 9.64
N ALA A 521 -11.56 -21.09 9.61
CA ALA A 521 -10.90 -20.51 8.45
C ALA A 521 -10.92 -21.43 7.22
N ARG A 522 -10.73 -22.76 7.36
CA ARG A 522 -10.92 -23.73 6.25
C ARG A 522 -12.33 -23.66 5.68
N ALA A 523 -13.35 -23.69 6.55
CA ALA A 523 -14.74 -23.63 6.14
C ALA A 523 -15.07 -22.29 5.45
N ARG A 524 -14.60 -21.16 6.01
CA ARG A 524 -14.76 -19.84 5.40
C ARG A 524 -14.02 -19.71 4.06
N ASN A 525 -12.85 -20.34 3.91
CA ASN A 525 -12.13 -20.39 2.64
C ASN A 525 -12.93 -21.14 1.57
N GLY A 526 -13.61 -22.22 1.94
CA GLY A 526 -14.56 -22.90 1.04
C GLY A 526 -15.71 -21.99 0.61
N VAL A 527 -16.35 -21.27 1.53
CA VAL A 527 -17.36 -20.25 1.19
C VAL A 527 -16.78 -19.21 0.23
N LYS A 528 -15.60 -18.65 0.56
CA LYS A 528 -14.93 -17.64 -0.27
C LYS A 528 -14.65 -18.16 -1.68
N LYS A 529 -14.15 -19.39 -1.83
CA LYS A 529 -13.85 -20.03 -3.12
C LYS A 529 -15.11 -20.20 -3.95
N LEU A 530 -16.18 -20.72 -3.35
CA LEU A 530 -17.46 -20.86 -4.04
C LEU A 530 -18.03 -19.50 -4.45
N SER A 531 -18.10 -18.52 -3.53
CA SER A 531 -18.56 -17.17 -3.83
C SER A 531 -17.73 -16.50 -4.93
N GLN A 532 -16.40 -16.65 -4.91
CA GLN A 532 -15.52 -16.14 -5.95
C GLN A 532 -15.80 -16.80 -7.30
N TYR A 533 -15.95 -18.14 -7.33
CA TYR A 533 -16.27 -18.87 -8.55
C TYR A 533 -17.59 -18.39 -9.17
N TYR A 534 -18.66 -18.27 -8.37
CA TYR A 534 -19.94 -17.73 -8.82
C TYR A 534 -19.80 -16.30 -9.38
N ALA A 535 -19.14 -15.42 -8.63
CA ALA A 535 -18.92 -14.03 -9.02
C ALA A 535 -18.09 -13.91 -10.31
N ASP A 536 -17.08 -14.76 -10.52
CA ASP A 536 -16.27 -14.78 -11.75
C ASP A 536 -17.04 -15.29 -12.98
N LYS A 537 -18.09 -16.10 -12.77
CA LYS A 537 -19.05 -16.49 -13.82
C LYS A 537 -20.14 -15.43 -14.07
N GLY A 538 -20.12 -14.33 -13.32
CA GLY A 538 -21.05 -13.20 -13.42
C GLY A 538 -22.18 -13.22 -12.40
N TYR A 539 -22.28 -14.25 -11.55
CA TYR A 539 -23.27 -14.38 -10.49
C TYR A 539 -22.78 -13.69 -9.22
N TYR A 540 -22.66 -12.37 -9.29
CA TYR A 540 -22.04 -11.57 -8.22
C TYR A 540 -22.89 -11.54 -6.94
N ASP A 541 -24.22 -11.57 -7.07
CA ASP A 541 -25.17 -11.59 -5.95
C ASP A 541 -25.28 -12.97 -5.24
N ALA A 542 -24.45 -13.94 -5.64
CA ALA A 542 -24.51 -15.29 -5.10
C ALA A 542 -24.13 -15.33 -3.61
N LYS A 543 -25.05 -15.79 -2.77
CA LYS A 543 -24.85 -15.86 -1.32
C LYS A 543 -24.61 -17.31 -0.90
N VAL A 544 -23.39 -17.57 -0.44
CA VAL A 544 -22.98 -18.89 0.06
C VAL A 544 -22.74 -18.79 1.56
N SER A 545 -23.34 -19.69 2.32
CA SER A 545 -23.10 -19.86 3.75
C SER A 545 -22.64 -21.29 4.03
N TYR A 546 -22.15 -21.56 5.23
CA TYR A 546 -21.85 -22.92 5.66
C TYR A 546 -22.48 -23.21 7.02
N SER A 547 -22.84 -24.46 7.24
CA SER A 547 -23.28 -24.98 8.52
C SER A 547 -22.53 -26.27 8.84
N THR A 548 -22.43 -26.60 10.12
CA THR A 548 -21.76 -27.83 10.58
C THR A 548 -22.79 -28.74 11.22
N ILE A 549 -22.79 -30.01 10.83
CA ILE A 549 -23.61 -31.05 11.43
C ILE A 549 -22.67 -31.96 12.22
N GLU A 550 -22.87 -32.05 13.54
CA GLU A 550 -22.12 -32.99 14.37
C GLU A 550 -22.53 -34.42 13.98
N VAL A 551 -21.54 -35.27 13.77
CA VAL A 551 -21.77 -36.69 13.52
C VAL A 551 -21.69 -37.37 14.89
N PRO A 552 -22.74 -38.06 15.34
CA PRO A 552 -22.70 -38.80 16.59
C PRO A 552 -21.51 -39.76 16.58
N ASN A 553 -20.62 -39.59 17.55
CA ASN A 553 -19.49 -40.49 17.73
C ASN A 553 -19.93 -41.73 18.53
N GLU A 554 -19.29 -42.86 18.27
CA GLU A 554 -19.34 -44.01 19.18
C GLU A 554 -18.66 -43.65 20.52
N ASP A 555 -19.22 -44.15 21.63
CA ASP A 555 -18.71 -43.87 22.98
C ASP A 555 -17.24 -44.28 23.10
N GLY A 556 -16.38 -43.33 23.49
CA GLY A 556 -14.93 -43.53 23.63
C GLY A 556 -14.07 -43.09 22.42
N ALA A 557 -14.66 -42.50 21.38
CA ALA A 557 -13.93 -42.01 20.22
C ALA A 557 -12.88 -40.93 20.56
N SER A 558 -11.66 -41.09 20.01
CA SER A 558 -10.51 -40.20 20.23
C SER A 558 -10.56 -38.86 19.47
N SER A 559 -11.54 -38.67 18.58
CA SER A 559 -11.79 -37.41 17.86
C SER A 559 -13.27 -37.21 17.57
N SER A 560 -13.78 -35.98 17.68
CA SER A 560 -15.14 -35.61 17.27
C SER A 560 -15.24 -35.50 15.74
N GLU A 561 -16.28 -36.06 15.12
CA GLU A 561 -16.52 -35.91 13.68
C GLU A 561 -17.61 -34.88 13.40
N LEU A 562 -17.44 -34.09 12.34
CA LEU A 562 -18.50 -33.21 11.82
C LEU A 562 -18.54 -33.23 10.28
N SER A 563 -19.69 -32.91 9.72
CA SER A 563 -19.86 -32.66 8.28
C SER A 563 -20.07 -31.17 8.04
N ILE A 564 -19.44 -30.63 6.98
CA ILE A 564 -19.64 -29.24 6.54
C ILE A 564 -20.66 -29.24 5.41
N VAL A 565 -21.72 -28.44 5.54
CA VAL A 565 -22.73 -28.24 4.50
C VAL A 565 -22.63 -26.81 4.01
N TYR A 566 -22.18 -26.62 2.77
CA TYR A 566 -22.20 -25.34 2.07
C TYR A 566 -23.57 -25.13 1.44
N LYS A 567 -24.27 -24.07 1.86
CA LYS A 567 -25.61 -23.74 1.38
C LYS A 567 -25.53 -22.52 0.47
N VAL A 568 -25.92 -22.69 -0.79
CA VAL A 568 -26.13 -21.61 -1.74
C VAL A 568 -27.54 -21.08 -1.51
N GLU A 569 -27.67 -20.00 -0.75
CA GLU A 569 -28.97 -19.42 -0.36
C GLU A 569 -29.67 -18.76 -1.56
N ASN A 570 -28.88 -18.17 -2.46
CA ASN A 570 -29.33 -17.55 -3.70
C ASN A 570 -28.17 -17.50 -4.69
N GLU A 571 -28.39 -17.88 -5.95
CA GLU A 571 -27.38 -17.75 -7.02
C GLU A 571 -27.42 -16.38 -7.71
N GLY A 572 -28.57 -15.69 -7.68
CA GLY A 572 -28.75 -14.39 -8.34
C GLY A 572 -28.78 -14.46 -9.87
N LYS A 573 -28.94 -13.30 -10.50
CA LYS A 573 -28.83 -13.12 -11.96
C LYS A 573 -27.39 -12.73 -12.32
N LYS A 574 -27.02 -12.83 -13.60
CA LYS A 574 -25.76 -12.25 -14.06
C LYS A 574 -25.79 -10.73 -13.91
N VAL A 575 -24.69 -10.17 -13.43
CA VAL A 575 -24.53 -8.73 -13.21
C VAL A 575 -23.64 -8.16 -14.30
N PHE A 576 -24.04 -7.03 -14.89
CA PHE A 576 -23.29 -6.27 -15.88
C PHE A 576 -22.94 -4.89 -15.33
N VAL A 577 -21.75 -4.41 -15.64
CA VAL A 577 -21.32 -3.04 -15.34
C VAL A 577 -22.06 -2.10 -16.27
N ASN A 578 -22.78 -1.11 -15.73
CA ASN A 578 -23.41 -0.05 -16.51
C ASN A 578 -22.40 1.09 -16.74
N ARG A 579 -21.99 1.76 -15.66
CA ARG A 579 -20.96 2.83 -15.72
C ARG A 579 -20.01 2.78 -14.54
N ILE A 580 -18.86 3.43 -14.75
CA ILE A 580 -17.79 3.57 -13.75
C ILE A 580 -17.68 5.04 -13.35
N LEU A 581 -17.97 5.30 -12.08
CA LEU A 581 -17.86 6.58 -11.39
C LEU A 581 -16.58 6.56 -10.55
N ILE A 582 -15.83 7.65 -10.55
CA ILE A 582 -14.56 7.77 -9.82
C ILE A 582 -14.68 8.98 -8.91
N ASN A 583 -14.21 8.83 -7.67
CA ASN A 583 -14.23 9.83 -6.62
C ASN A 583 -12.85 9.95 -5.97
N GLY A 584 -12.52 11.15 -5.48
CA GLY A 584 -11.25 11.45 -4.80
C GLY A 584 -10.03 11.60 -5.73
N ASN A 585 -10.24 11.70 -7.04
CA ASN A 585 -9.17 11.99 -8.01
C ASN A 585 -9.02 13.51 -8.23
N GLU A 586 -8.32 14.18 -7.32
CA GLU A 586 -8.11 15.64 -7.39
C GLU A 586 -7.06 16.01 -8.45
N ASP A 587 -5.86 15.44 -8.37
CA ASP A 587 -4.76 15.71 -9.30
C ASP A 587 -4.73 14.68 -10.45
N THR A 588 -5.18 13.45 -10.21
CA THR A 588 -5.17 12.39 -11.22
C THR A 588 -6.33 12.53 -12.20
N LYS A 589 -6.00 12.47 -13.50
CA LYS A 589 -7.01 12.48 -14.56
C LYS A 589 -7.80 11.18 -14.57
N ARG A 590 -9.12 11.30 -14.65
CA ARG A 590 -10.05 10.19 -14.83
C ARG A 590 -9.64 9.21 -15.93
N SER A 591 -9.18 9.72 -17.09
CA SER A 591 -8.77 8.85 -18.20
C SER A 591 -7.60 7.94 -17.82
N ALA A 592 -6.66 8.42 -17.00
CA ALA A 592 -5.52 7.63 -16.55
C ALA A 592 -5.94 6.51 -15.59
N ILE A 593 -6.94 6.77 -14.74
CA ILE A 593 -7.54 5.77 -13.84
C ILE A 593 -8.30 4.72 -14.65
N LEU A 594 -9.10 5.14 -15.63
CA LEU A 594 -9.82 4.22 -16.53
C LEU A 594 -8.87 3.35 -17.37
N GLU A 595 -7.70 3.88 -17.75
CA GLU A 595 -6.64 3.12 -18.42
C GLU A 595 -5.88 2.17 -17.47
N ALA A 596 -5.95 2.40 -16.16
CA ALA A 596 -5.29 1.61 -15.12
C ALA A 596 -6.11 0.40 -14.65
N ILE A 597 -7.43 0.44 -14.80
CA ILE A 597 -8.36 -0.60 -14.34
C ILE A 597 -8.75 -1.58 -15.46
N ASP A 598 -9.26 -2.75 -15.06
CA ASP A 598 -9.75 -3.78 -15.97
C ASP A 598 -11.24 -3.72 -16.22
N LEU A 599 -11.98 -3.11 -15.29
CA LEU A 599 -13.41 -2.93 -15.37
C LEU A 599 -13.77 -2.10 -16.59
N ARG A 600 -14.81 -2.52 -17.30
CA ARG A 600 -15.35 -1.81 -18.48
C ARG A 600 -16.85 -1.68 -18.35
N SER A 601 -17.38 -0.58 -18.88
CA SER A 601 -18.81 -0.48 -19.12
C SER A 601 -19.29 -1.59 -20.05
N ASP A 602 -20.52 -2.06 -19.81
CA ASP A 602 -21.25 -3.09 -20.54
C ASP A 602 -20.63 -4.49 -20.54
N SER A 603 -19.63 -4.76 -19.68
CA SER A 603 -19.10 -6.11 -19.47
C SER A 603 -19.76 -6.82 -18.29
N VAL A 604 -19.75 -8.15 -18.31
CA VAL A 604 -20.12 -8.96 -17.14
C VAL A 604 -19.23 -8.57 -15.97
N LEU A 605 -19.82 -8.26 -14.82
CA LEU A 605 -19.08 -7.96 -13.60
C LEU A 605 -18.45 -9.26 -13.07
N ARG A 606 -17.13 -9.26 -12.93
CA ARG A 606 -16.36 -10.36 -12.32
C ARG A 606 -15.60 -9.83 -11.13
N ILE A 607 -15.57 -10.60 -10.05
CA ILE A 607 -14.82 -10.22 -8.84
C ILE A 607 -13.31 -10.16 -9.13
N THR A 608 -12.80 -11.01 -10.02
CA THR A 608 -11.40 -10.95 -10.50
C THR A 608 -11.04 -9.63 -11.16
N ASP A 609 -11.94 -9.03 -11.94
CA ASP A 609 -11.71 -7.74 -12.59
C ASP A 609 -11.70 -6.59 -11.56
N ILE A 610 -12.51 -6.68 -10.50
CA ILE A 610 -12.47 -5.72 -9.36
C ILE A 610 -11.13 -5.79 -8.65
N PHE A 611 -10.72 -6.97 -8.18
CA PHE A 611 -9.45 -7.14 -7.45
C PHE A 611 -8.24 -6.77 -8.29
N ALA A 612 -8.24 -7.11 -9.59
CA ALA A 612 -7.14 -6.78 -10.48
C ALA A 612 -7.08 -5.27 -10.77
N SER A 613 -8.23 -4.58 -10.84
CA SER A 613 -8.31 -3.12 -10.94
C SER A 613 -7.79 -2.44 -9.69
N GLU A 614 -8.23 -2.89 -8.52
CA GLU A 614 -7.76 -2.41 -7.21
C GLU A 614 -6.24 -2.58 -7.08
N GLN A 615 -5.72 -3.78 -7.35
CA GLN A 615 -4.28 -4.05 -7.31
C GLN A 615 -3.50 -3.19 -8.31
N SER A 616 -4.05 -2.99 -9.51
CA SER A 616 -3.41 -2.18 -10.56
C SER A 616 -3.35 -0.70 -10.15
N LEU A 617 -4.39 -0.17 -9.48
CA LEU A 617 -4.37 1.18 -8.92
C LEU A 617 -3.37 1.31 -7.77
N TYR A 618 -3.35 0.38 -6.80
CA TYR A 618 -2.33 0.39 -5.74
C TYR A 618 -0.90 0.30 -6.29
N SER A 619 -0.68 -0.51 -7.35
CA SER A 619 0.65 -0.66 -7.96
C SER A 619 1.19 0.60 -8.66
N THR A 620 0.37 1.64 -8.82
CA THR A 620 0.82 2.93 -9.35
C THR A 620 1.57 3.78 -8.33
N ASP A 621 1.51 3.41 -7.03
CA ASP A 621 2.00 4.19 -5.89
C ASP A 621 1.40 5.61 -5.79
N ALA A 622 0.31 5.90 -6.51
CA ALA A 622 -0.38 7.19 -6.53
C ALA A 622 -1.55 7.31 -5.53
N PHE A 623 -1.99 6.19 -4.92
CA PHE A 623 -3.15 6.15 -4.04
C PHE A 623 -2.81 5.42 -2.73
N ASP A 624 -3.20 6.00 -1.60
CA ASP A 624 -3.07 5.37 -0.28
C ASP A 624 -4.25 4.44 0.02
N ARG A 625 -5.44 4.74 -0.54
CA ARG A 625 -6.64 3.91 -0.44
C ARG A 625 -7.35 3.84 -1.79
N VAL A 626 -7.77 2.62 -2.13
CA VAL A 626 -8.62 2.33 -3.29
C VAL A 626 -9.78 1.48 -2.80
N GLU A 627 -11.00 1.96 -2.96
CA GLU A 627 -12.22 1.25 -2.56
C GLU A 627 -13.21 1.22 -3.72
N ILE A 628 -13.48 0.03 -4.24
CA ILE A 628 -14.43 -0.18 -5.33
C ILE A 628 -15.73 -0.71 -4.75
N LYS A 629 -16.83 0.04 -4.92
CA LYS A 629 -18.19 -0.32 -4.48
C LYS A 629 -19.08 -0.55 -5.69
N GLU A 630 -20.06 -1.45 -5.54
CA GLU A 630 -21.16 -1.56 -6.48
C GLU A 630 -22.44 -0.89 -5.95
N GLU A 631 -23.14 -0.19 -6.83
CA GLU A 631 -24.48 0.34 -6.58
C GLU A 631 -25.46 -0.26 -7.59
N PRO A 632 -26.63 -0.79 -7.17
CA PRO A 632 -27.62 -1.35 -8.08
C PRO A 632 -28.07 -0.34 -9.13
N ALA A 633 -28.06 -0.73 -10.41
CA ALA A 633 -28.43 0.12 -11.53
C ALA A 633 -29.56 -0.45 -12.40
N GLY A 634 -30.43 -1.26 -11.81
CA GLY A 634 -31.60 -1.82 -12.47
C GLY A 634 -31.34 -3.13 -13.21
N GLU A 635 -32.12 -3.37 -14.26
CA GLU A 635 -32.00 -4.54 -15.13
C GLU A 635 -31.57 -4.13 -16.53
N THR A 636 -30.90 -5.05 -17.23
CA THR A 636 -30.54 -4.88 -18.64
C THR A 636 -31.78 -4.61 -19.50
N PRO A 637 -31.66 -3.99 -20.68
CA PRO A 637 -32.80 -3.65 -21.54
C PRO A 637 -33.73 -4.83 -21.89
N ASP A 638 -33.22 -6.07 -21.85
CA ASP A 638 -33.97 -7.30 -22.07
C ASP A 638 -34.65 -7.87 -20.80
N GLY A 639 -34.47 -7.25 -19.63
CA GLY A 639 -35.01 -7.65 -18.32
C GLY A 639 -34.42 -8.95 -17.75
N LYS A 640 -33.45 -9.56 -18.44
CA LYS A 640 -32.94 -10.89 -18.06
C LYS A 640 -31.83 -10.83 -17.02
N ASN A 641 -31.02 -9.78 -17.04
CA ASN A 641 -29.83 -9.63 -16.20
C ASN A 641 -29.90 -8.33 -15.39
N ARG A 642 -29.07 -8.23 -14.36
CA ARG A 642 -28.96 -7.03 -13.52
C ARG A 642 -27.85 -6.12 -14.05
N GLN A 643 -28.05 -4.82 -13.94
CA GLN A 643 -27.02 -3.80 -14.16
C GLN A 643 -26.58 -3.19 -12.82
N THR A 644 -25.32 -2.80 -12.73
CA THR A 644 -24.76 -2.14 -11.54
C THR A 644 -23.79 -1.02 -11.95
N ASP A 645 -23.83 0.09 -11.23
CA ASP A 645 -22.86 1.16 -11.33
C ASP A 645 -21.69 0.82 -10.41
N ILE A 646 -20.46 1.08 -10.86
CA ILE A 646 -19.25 0.88 -10.06
C ILE A 646 -18.72 2.23 -9.60
N ILE A 647 -18.56 2.40 -8.29
CA ILE A 647 -18.02 3.60 -7.67
C ILE A 647 -16.62 3.28 -7.15
N ILE A 648 -15.61 3.95 -7.70
CA ILE A 648 -14.22 3.84 -7.27
C ILE A 648 -13.91 5.07 -6.41
N ASN A 649 -13.79 4.87 -5.10
CA ASN A 649 -13.33 5.90 -4.16
C ASN A 649 -11.81 5.77 -3.98
N LEU A 650 -11.11 6.88 -4.15
CA LEU A 650 -9.65 6.94 -4.11
C LEU A 650 -9.24 7.98 -3.07
N ASP A 651 -8.20 7.67 -2.30
CA ASP A 651 -7.47 8.67 -1.53
C ASP A 651 -6.10 8.83 -2.19
N GLU A 652 -5.85 9.98 -2.82
CA GLU A 652 -4.58 10.26 -3.48
C GLU A 652 -3.45 10.41 -2.46
N LYS A 653 -2.34 9.71 -2.72
CA LYS A 653 -1.12 9.82 -1.93
C LYS A 653 -0.31 11.02 -2.40
N PRO A 654 0.46 11.70 -1.51
CA PRO A 654 1.48 12.65 -1.94
C PRO A 654 2.34 12.04 -3.05
N PRO A 655 2.36 12.61 -4.27
CA PRO A 655 2.83 11.90 -5.45
C PRO A 655 4.36 11.80 -5.52
N ARG A 656 5.07 12.18 -4.46
CA ARG A 656 6.54 12.28 -4.39
C ARG A 656 7.07 11.30 -3.36
N LEU A 657 8.00 10.45 -3.78
CA LEU A 657 8.78 9.59 -2.89
C LEU A 657 10.24 10.05 -2.92
N ILE A 658 10.79 10.23 -1.72
CA ILE A 658 12.20 10.55 -1.52
C ILE A 658 12.83 9.33 -0.85
N THR A 659 13.81 8.74 -1.51
CA THR A 659 14.60 7.64 -0.97
C THR A 659 16.04 8.11 -0.81
N TYR A 660 16.67 7.81 0.32
CA TYR A 660 18.06 8.17 0.57
C TYR A 660 18.69 7.07 1.40
N GLY A 661 19.94 6.75 1.12
CA GLY A 661 20.64 5.71 1.85
C GLY A 661 22.14 5.85 1.74
N GLY A 662 22.84 5.11 2.58
CA GLY A 662 24.29 5.17 2.71
C GLY A 662 24.89 3.80 3.00
N GLY A 663 26.10 3.57 2.52
CA GLY A 663 26.82 2.31 2.71
C GLY A 663 28.33 2.49 2.59
N PHE A 664 29.08 1.49 3.03
CA PHE A 664 30.54 1.49 2.95
C PHE A 664 31.03 0.16 2.39
N SER A 665 32.02 0.19 1.52
CA SER A 665 32.77 -1.02 1.19
C SER A 665 34.25 -0.73 0.99
N THR A 666 35.11 -1.74 1.15
CA THR A 666 36.53 -1.64 0.77
C THR A 666 36.73 -1.33 -0.71
N ASP A 667 35.74 -1.70 -1.53
CA ASP A 667 35.79 -1.64 -2.99
C ASP A 667 35.47 -0.25 -3.55
N VAL A 668 34.50 0.47 -2.95
CA VAL A 668 34.09 1.81 -3.43
C VAL A 668 34.17 2.91 -2.37
N GLY A 669 34.51 2.56 -1.13
CA GLY A 669 34.58 3.47 0.00
C GLY A 669 33.19 3.82 0.55
N LEU A 670 33.10 4.98 1.21
CA LEU A 670 31.81 5.55 1.61
C LEU A 670 30.98 5.88 0.36
N SER A 671 29.72 5.49 0.38
CA SER A 671 28.75 5.70 -0.70
C SER A 671 27.42 6.16 -0.12
N GLY A 672 26.71 7.00 -0.86
CA GLY A 672 25.37 7.44 -0.56
C GLY A 672 24.58 7.69 -1.83
N PHE A 673 23.26 7.70 -1.70
CA PHE A 673 22.37 8.05 -2.79
C PHE A 673 21.19 8.89 -2.29
N PHE A 674 20.63 9.67 -3.20
CA PHE A 674 19.41 10.44 -3.03
C PHE A 674 18.59 10.26 -4.31
N ASP A 675 17.35 9.79 -4.16
CA ASP A 675 16.41 9.51 -5.24
C ASP A 675 15.11 10.25 -4.95
N ILE A 676 14.64 11.05 -5.90
CA ILE A 676 13.33 11.69 -5.85
C ILE A 676 12.52 11.21 -7.04
N ARG A 677 11.32 10.68 -6.77
CA ARG A 677 10.42 10.14 -7.78
C ARG A 677 9.03 10.74 -7.64
N HIS A 678 8.44 11.13 -8.75
CA HIS A 678 7.06 11.59 -8.85
C HIS A 678 6.22 10.53 -9.56
N PHE A 679 5.18 9.97 -8.93
CA PHE A 679 4.38 8.85 -9.46
C PHE A 679 3.20 9.25 -10.36
N ASN A 680 2.77 10.50 -10.29
CA ASN A 680 1.62 11.01 -11.04
C ASN A 680 1.93 12.25 -11.89
N LEU A 681 2.98 12.21 -12.71
CA LEU A 681 3.33 13.34 -13.58
C LEU A 681 2.16 13.69 -14.52
N PHE A 682 1.85 14.98 -14.60
CA PHE A 682 0.78 15.55 -15.44
C PHE A 682 -0.63 14.99 -15.18
N GLY A 683 -0.84 14.36 -14.01
CA GLY A 683 -2.08 13.67 -13.64
C GLY A 683 -2.32 12.40 -14.46
N ARG A 684 -1.29 11.79 -15.05
CA ARG A 684 -1.40 10.65 -15.99
C ARG A 684 -0.88 9.33 -15.45
N LEU A 685 -0.57 9.23 -14.15
CA LEU A 685 0.06 8.05 -13.55
C LEU A 685 1.37 7.65 -14.28
N GLN A 686 2.07 8.67 -14.80
CA GLN A 686 3.40 8.55 -15.39
C GLN A 686 4.43 8.90 -14.32
N GLN A 687 5.57 8.23 -14.36
CA GLN A 687 6.61 8.45 -13.35
C GLN A 687 7.75 9.28 -13.90
N GLY A 688 8.31 10.16 -13.07
CA GLY A 688 9.58 10.82 -13.35
C GLY A 688 10.48 10.78 -12.14
N GLY A 689 11.74 10.44 -12.36
CA GLY A 689 12.74 10.26 -11.32
C GLY A 689 13.98 11.10 -11.57
N ALA A 690 14.62 11.53 -10.49
CA ALA A 690 16.00 12.00 -10.51
C ALA A 690 16.77 11.29 -9.39
N GLN A 691 17.90 10.69 -9.75
CA GLN A 691 18.76 9.97 -8.83
C GLN A 691 20.16 10.56 -8.85
N VAL A 692 20.70 10.78 -7.66
CA VAL A 692 22.09 11.15 -7.43
C VAL A 692 22.73 10.05 -6.59
N ARG A 693 23.84 9.49 -7.07
CA ARG A 693 24.67 8.57 -6.30
C ARG A 693 26.07 9.14 -6.19
N VAL A 694 26.58 9.22 -4.98
CA VAL A 694 27.92 9.74 -4.69
C VAL A 694 28.67 8.71 -3.87
N SER A 695 29.85 8.33 -4.31
CA SER A 695 30.83 7.63 -3.50
C SER A 695 32.16 8.36 -3.56
N GLN A 696 33.14 7.89 -2.79
CA GLN A 696 34.51 8.38 -2.90
C GLN A 696 35.09 8.26 -4.31
N ARG A 697 34.54 7.37 -5.15
CA ARG A 697 35.12 7.03 -6.46
C ARG A 697 34.21 7.38 -7.64
N GLN A 698 32.90 7.33 -7.44
CA GLN A 698 31.90 7.43 -8.51
C GLN A 698 30.82 8.47 -8.16
N GLN A 699 30.47 9.28 -9.15
CA GLN A 699 29.38 10.24 -9.08
C GLN A 699 28.44 9.94 -10.25
N LEU A 700 27.16 9.72 -9.98
CA LEU A 700 26.13 9.47 -10.97
C LEU A 700 24.99 10.46 -10.75
N VAL A 701 24.57 11.10 -11.84
CA VAL A 701 23.32 11.85 -11.91
C VAL A 701 22.48 11.22 -13.01
N GLN A 702 21.28 10.77 -12.68
CA GLN A 702 20.34 10.14 -13.60
C GLN A 702 19.00 10.86 -13.52
N VAL A 703 18.38 11.04 -14.68
CA VAL A 703 16.98 11.48 -14.81
C VAL A 703 16.26 10.45 -15.67
N ASP A 704 15.11 9.98 -15.21
CA ASP A 704 14.27 9.03 -15.93
C ASP A 704 12.81 9.46 -16.02
N PHE A 705 12.17 9.10 -17.13
CA PHE A 705 10.74 9.22 -17.34
C PHE A 705 10.20 7.85 -17.74
N LEU A 706 9.19 7.37 -17.02
CA LEU A 706 8.56 6.08 -17.21
C LEU A 706 7.07 6.26 -17.54
N ASN A 707 6.68 5.76 -18.71
CA ASN A 707 5.29 5.52 -19.04
C ASN A 707 4.96 4.03 -18.86
N PRO A 708 4.26 3.62 -17.79
CA PRO A 708 4.00 2.22 -17.50
C PRO A 708 3.06 1.55 -18.51
N ARG A 709 2.26 2.33 -19.24
CA ARG A 709 1.22 1.85 -20.17
C ARG A 709 1.47 2.36 -21.61
N PHE A 710 2.69 2.20 -22.11
CA PHE A 710 3.09 2.72 -23.42
C PHE A 710 2.49 1.93 -24.60
N LEU A 711 2.71 0.62 -24.68
CA LEU A 711 2.26 -0.21 -25.81
C LEU A 711 1.54 -1.47 -25.31
N SER A 712 0.40 -1.82 -25.91
CA SER A 712 -0.28 -3.08 -25.63
C SER A 712 0.52 -4.26 -26.19
N ASP A 713 0.93 -5.22 -25.35
CA ASP A 713 1.79 -6.36 -25.77
C ASP A 713 1.05 -7.72 -25.82
N GLY A 714 -0.29 -7.68 -25.72
CA GLY A 714 -1.19 -8.80 -25.95
C GLY A 714 -2.24 -8.94 -24.85
N LYS A 715 -2.71 -10.18 -24.68
CA LYS A 715 -3.59 -10.57 -23.57
C LYS A 715 -2.89 -11.58 -22.67
N ASP A 716 -3.19 -11.59 -21.38
CA ASP A 716 -2.75 -12.65 -20.48
C ASP A 716 -3.63 -13.91 -20.59
N GLU A 717 -3.34 -14.92 -19.77
CA GLU A 717 -4.05 -16.21 -19.74
C GLU A 717 -5.56 -16.09 -19.45
N ASN A 718 -6.00 -14.98 -18.86
CA ASN A 718 -7.39 -14.68 -18.56
C ASN A 718 -8.03 -13.77 -19.63
N GLY A 719 -7.31 -13.47 -20.71
CA GLY A 719 -7.78 -12.61 -21.80
C GLY A 719 -7.67 -11.10 -21.52
N LYS A 720 -7.00 -10.69 -20.43
CA LYS A 720 -6.83 -9.29 -20.02
C LYS A 720 -5.69 -8.63 -20.77
N LYS A 721 -5.87 -7.37 -21.17
CA LYS A 721 -4.87 -6.59 -21.93
C LYS A 721 -3.62 -6.33 -21.07
N ARG A 722 -2.45 -6.60 -21.63
CA ARG A 722 -1.15 -6.33 -21.01
C ARG A 722 -0.47 -5.14 -21.70
N PHE A 723 0.41 -4.46 -20.96
CA PHE A 723 1.16 -3.31 -21.45
C PHE A 723 2.66 -3.50 -21.23
N ALA A 724 3.43 -3.12 -22.24
CA ALA A 724 4.87 -2.94 -22.17
C ALA A 724 5.16 -1.47 -21.77
N PRO A 725 5.91 -1.23 -20.68
CA PRO A 725 6.30 0.11 -20.29
C PRO A 725 7.37 0.67 -21.23
N LEU A 726 7.52 2.00 -21.24
CA LEU A 726 8.63 2.69 -21.91
C LEU A 726 9.33 3.62 -20.92
N THR A 727 10.62 3.41 -20.73
CA THR A 727 11.49 4.23 -19.89
C THR A 727 12.49 4.97 -20.77
N PHE A 728 12.52 6.29 -20.65
CA PHE A 728 13.61 7.11 -21.16
C PHE A 728 14.52 7.48 -20.01
N THR A 729 15.83 7.34 -20.20
CA THR A 729 16.83 7.65 -19.19
C THR A 729 17.94 8.49 -19.81
N ALA A 730 18.28 9.58 -19.14
CA ALA A 730 19.49 10.35 -19.40
C ALA A 730 20.35 10.31 -18.13
N GLN A 731 21.61 9.93 -18.27
CA GLN A 731 22.52 9.86 -17.13
C GLN A 731 23.91 10.38 -17.48
N TYR A 732 24.53 11.01 -16.49
CA TYR A 732 25.92 11.41 -16.49
C TYR A 732 26.63 10.76 -15.33
N GLN A 733 27.70 10.03 -15.62
CA GLN A 733 28.55 9.41 -14.63
C GLN A 733 29.96 9.97 -14.76
N ARG A 734 30.50 10.46 -13.64
CA ARG A 734 31.91 10.80 -13.48
C ARG A 734 32.56 9.75 -12.60
N ASP A 735 33.58 9.12 -13.14
CA ASP A 735 34.27 8.02 -12.49
C ASP A 735 35.77 8.33 -12.37
N SER A 736 36.24 8.50 -11.13
CA SER A 736 37.65 8.80 -10.80
C SER A 736 38.51 7.52 -10.67
N THR A 737 37.90 6.36 -10.86
CA THR A 737 38.61 5.08 -10.84
C THR A 737 39.60 4.90 -11.98
N VAL A 738 39.86 5.87 -12.86
CA VAL A 738 40.98 5.78 -13.82
C VAL A 738 42.32 5.64 -13.11
N THR A 739 42.48 6.27 -11.93
CA THR A 739 43.65 6.08 -11.07
C THR A 739 43.73 4.67 -10.44
N ARG A 740 42.64 3.88 -10.50
CA ARG A 740 42.52 2.55 -9.88
C ARG A 740 43.43 1.50 -10.48
N PHE A 741 43.79 1.62 -11.78
CA PHE A 741 44.71 0.70 -12.45
C PHE A 741 46.05 0.60 -11.71
N PHE A 742 46.36 1.63 -10.93
CA PHE A 742 47.54 1.69 -10.08
C PHE A 742 47.28 1.48 -8.59
N ARG A 743 46.03 1.41 -8.12
CA ARG A 743 45.74 1.17 -6.69
C ARG A 743 46.21 -0.19 -6.20
N SER A 744 46.09 -1.21 -7.05
CA SER A 744 46.69 -2.53 -6.82
C SER A 744 48.22 -2.56 -6.78
N THR A 745 48.88 -1.46 -7.14
CA THR A 745 50.34 -1.35 -7.19
C THR A 745 50.92 -0.36 -6.17
N PHE A 746 50.12 0.24 -5.28
CA PHE A 746 50.64 1.14 -4.22
C PHE A 746 51.60 0.42 -3.27
N ASP A 747 51.46 -0.90 -3.13
CA ASP A 747 52.30 -1.73 -2.25
C ASP A 747 53.62 -2.22 -2.88
N GLN A 748 53.90 -1.90 -4.16
CA GLN A 748 54.81 -2.75 -4.95
C GLN A 748 55.79 -1.98 -5.83
N GLY A 749 56.53 -1.04 -5.23
CA GLY A 749 57.73 -0.44 -5.83
C GLY A 749 57.52 0.87 -6.60
N THR A 750 56.30 1.43 -6.59
CA THR A 750 56.00 2.74 -7.17
C THR A 750 55.94 3.87 -6.12
N PHE A 751 56.14 3.57 -4.82
CA PHE A 751 56.00 4.53 -3.70
C PHE A 751 54.64 5.27 -3.69
N GLY A 752 53.58 4.65 -4.21
CA GLY A 752 52.26 5.26 -4.36
C GLY A 752 52.15 6.30 -5.47
N ILE A 753 53.14 6.37 -6.37
CA ILE A 753 53.17 7.32 -7.48
C ILE A 753 52.53 6.67 -8.69
N VAL A 754 51.35 7.19 -9.02
CA VAL A 754 50.49 6.71 -10.11
C VAL A 754 50.32 7.73 -11.23
N GLN A 755 50.72 8.96 -10.92
CA GLN A 755 50.67 10.12 -11.78
C GLN A 755 51.90 10.99 -11.49
N ARG A 756 52.35 11.75 -12.49
CA ARG A 756 53.36 12.78 -12.26
C ARG A 756 52.74 13.90 -11.44
N ILE A 757 53.47 14.35 -10.41
CA ILE A 757 53.06 15.44 -9.53
C ILE A 757 54.17 16.49 -9.41
N ASP A 758 53.77 17.74 -9.18
CA ASP A 758 54.68 18.83 -8.84
C ASP A 758 55.14 18.76 -7.36
N GLU A 759 55.89 19.77 -6.93
CA GLU A 759 56.40 19.90 -5.56
C GLU A 759 55.29 20.06 -4.50
N ASN A 760 54.10 20.49 -4.92
CA ASN A 760 52.95 20.73 -4.06
C ASN A 760 51.95 19.55 -4.10
N GLY A 761 52.26 18.47 -4.84
CA GLY A 761 51.40 17.31 -5.01
C GLY A 761 50.31 17.45 -6.07
N ASN A 762 50.33 18.49 -6.91
CA ASN A 762 49.35 18.66 -7.99
C ASN A 762 49.70 17.79 -9.21
N PRO A 763 48.71 17.18 -9.89
CA PRO A 763 48.96 16.40 -11.10
C PRO A 763 49.53 17.26 -12.24
N ILE A 764 50.64 16.81 -12.84
CA ILE A 764 51.28 17.46 -13.99
C ILE A 764 51.47 16.50 -15.16
N ASP A 765 51.57 17.02 -16.38
CA ASP A 765 51.95 16.23 -17.55
C ASP A 765 53.47 15.99 -17.63
N GLU A 766 53.94 15.40 -18.73
CA GLU A 766 55.37 15.14 -18.94
C GLU A 766 56.21 16.41 -19.17
N PHE A 767 55.57 17.55 -19.43
CA PHE A 767 56.20 18.84 -19.65
C PHE A 767 56.09 19.77 -18.43
N GLY A 768 55.44 19.32 -17.35
CA GLY A 768 55.27 20.07 -16.10
C GLY A 768 54.03 20.96 -16.04
N ALA A 769 53.11 20.88 -17.01
CA ALA A 769 51.85 21.63 -16.98
C ALA A 769 50.82 20.94 -16.09
N ASN A 770 50.07 21.70 -15.29
CA ASN A 770 49.03 21.16 -14.42
C ASN A 770 47.86 20.59 -15.23
N THR A 771 47.49 19.33 -14.98
CA THR A 771 46.43 18.62 -15.70
C THR A 771 45.16 18.41 -14.88
N GLY A 772 45.20 18.55 -13.54
CA GLY A 772 44.12 18.12 -12.65
C GLY A 772 43.91 16.60 -12.60
N ASP A 773 42.88 16.17 -11.85
CA ASP A 773 42.63 14.74 -11.59
C ASP A 773 42.02 14.00 -12.80
N PRO A 774 42.49 12.78 -13.13
CA PRO A 774 42.00 11.99 -14.25
C PRO A 774 40.65 11.34 -13.97
N THR A 775 39.74 11.42 -14.94
CA THR A 775 38.37 10.88 -14.81
C THR A 775 37.83 10.30 -16.12
N ILE A 776 37.01 9.24 -16.02
CA ILE A 776 36.12 8.77 -17.08
C ILE A 776 34.77 9.48 -16.89
N ASN A 777 34.35 10.23 -17.89
CA ASN A 777 33.03 10.81 -17.95
C ASN A 777 32.19 10.05 -18.99
N ARG A 778 31.02 9.57 -18.58
CA ARG A 778 30.09 8.82 -19.41
C ARG A 778 28.76 9.54 -19.45
N PHE A 779 28.34 9.94 -20.63
CA PHE A 779 26.98 10.43 -20.87
C PHE A 779 26.20 9.36 -21.64
N THR A 780 25.09 8.91 -21.08
CA THR A 780 24.25 7.86 -21.67
C THR A 780 22.82 8.36 -21.84
N ILE A 781 22.24 8.11 -23.02
CA ILE A 781 20.81 8.22 -23.28
C ILE A 781 20.31 6.82 -23.66
N SER A 782 19.22 6.39 -23.04
CA SER A 782 18.60 5.11 -23.38
C SER A 782 17.08 5.17 -23.41
N ALA A 783 16.52 4.35 -24.28
CA ALA A 783 15.09 4.01 -24.30
C ALA A 783 14.96 2.50 -24.05
N GLU A 784 14.17 2.12 -23.05
CA GLU A 784 13.98 0.73 -22.64
C GLU A 784 12.50 0.38 -22.58
N THR A 785 12.16 -0.81 -23.05
CA THR A 785 10.84 -1.43 -22.85
C THR A 785 11.02 -2.85 -22.35
N ASN A 786 9.99 -3.41 -21.70
CA ASN A 786 10.04 -4.78 -21.22
C ASN A 786 8.75 -5.55 -21.48
N ARG A 787 8.87 -6.86 -21.46
CA ARG A 787 7.77 -7.80 -21.67
C ARG A 787 7.84 -8.92 -20.65
N THR A 788 6.75 -9.12 -19.92
CA THR A 788 6.61 -10.27 -19.01
C THR A 788 6.33 -11.52 -19.83
N ILE A 789 7.29 -12.46 -19.83
CA ILE A 789 7.20 -13.75 -20.51
C ILE A 789 6.37 -14.72 -19.66
N SER A 790 6.61 -14.78 -18.35
CA SER A 790 5.88 -15.64 -17.41
C SER A 790 5.80 -15.00 -16.03
N LYS A 791 4.60 -14.93 -15.46
CA LYS A 791 4.36 -14.43 -14.10
C LYS A 791 4.79 -15.45 -13.02
N LYS A 792 4.69 -16.75 -13.31
CA LYS A 792 4.97 -17.84 -12.36
C LYS A 792 6.42 -17.86 -11.88
N ASP A 793 7.36 -17.70 -12.81
CA ASP A 793 8.80 -17.68 -12.55
C ASP A 793 9.43 -16.29 -12.72
N ARG A 794 8.58 -15.26 -12.80
CA ARG A 794 8.95 -13.85 -12.97
C ARG A 794 9.95 -13.64 -14.12
N SER A 795 9.69 -14.30 -15.25
CA SER A 795 10.53 -14.18 -16.43
C SER A 795 10.18 -12.91 -17.22
N ILE A 796 11.16 -12.02 -17.42
CA ILE A 796 11.01 -10.73 -18.10
C ILE A 796 12.09 -10.58 -19.16
N LEU A 797 11.68 -10.11 -20.35
CA LEU A 797 12.59 -9.72 -21.43
C LEU A 797 12.61 -8.19 -21.54
N PHE A 798 13.77 -7.58 -21.37
CA PHE A 798 14.01 -6.15 -21.58
C PHE A 798 14.66 -5.93 -22.94
N LEU A 799 14.22 -4.91 -23.65
CA LEU A 799 14.79 -4.45 -24.91
C LEU A 799 15.19 -2.99 -24.74
N ARG A 800 16.45 -2.68 -25.04
CA ARG A 800 17.03 -1.35 -24.82
C ARG A 800 17.71 -0.85 -26.09
N TYR A 801 17.50 0.41 -26.43
CA TYR A 801 18.40 1.16 -27.29
C TYR A 801 19.25 2.09 -26.40
N ARG A 802 20.57 2.09 -26.61
CA ARG A 802 21.51 2.90 -25.83
C ARG A 802 22.44 3.67 -26.76
N PHE A 803 22.56 4.97 -26.52
CA PHE A 803 23.62 5.81 -27.03
C PHE A 803 24.49 6.28 -25.86
N GLU A 804 25.81 6.22 -26.02
CA GLU A 804 26.75 6.57 -24.97
C GLU A 804 28.01 7.24 -25.54
N ASP A 805 28.43 8.36 -24.93
CA ASP A 805 29.69 9.06 -25.21
C ASP A 805 30.55 9.01 -23.95
N VAL A 806 31.67 8.28 -24.04
CA VAL A 806 32.65 8.10 -22.97
C VAL A 806 33.89 8.90 -23.31
N ARG A 807 34.36 9.71 -22.36
CA ARG A 807 35.55 10.56 -22.53
C ARG A 807 36.49 10.42 -21.34
N LEU A 808 37.78 10.27 -21.62
CA LEU A 808 38.85 10.36 -20.64
C LEU A 808 39.32 11.81 -20.55
N PHE A 809 39.33 12.36 -19.34
CA PHE A 809 39.87 13.69 -19.06
C PHE A 809 41.11 13.58 -18.18
N ASN A 810 42.04 14.53 -18.35
CA ASN A 810 43.21 14.75 -17.49
C ASN A 810 44.10 13.52 -17.27
N PHE A 811 44.08 12.56 -18.19
CA PHE A 811 44.83 11.29 -18.08
C PHE A 811 46.31 11.44 -18.45
N GLU A 812 46.75 12.62 -18.92
CA GLU A 812 48.14 12.86 -19.36
C GLU A 812 49.16 12.86 -18.21
N SER A 813 48.70 13.05 -16.97
CA SER A 813 49.55 12.88 -15.77
C SER A 813 49.80 11.41 -15.43
N LEU A 814 48.96 10.48 -15.92
CA LEU A 814 49.06 9.06 -15.59
C LEU A 814 50.23 8.38 -16.30
N LEU A 815 50.89 7.47 -15.59
CA LEU A 815 51.98 6.65 -16.16
C LEU A 815 51.51 5.70 -17.28
N ILE A 816 50.20 5.52 -17.46
CA ILE A 816 49.57 4.63 -18.44
C ILE A 816 48.83 5.40 -19.53
N LYS A 817 49.12 6.69 -19.68
CA LYS A 817 48.45 7.55 -20.69
C LYS A 817 48.43 6.92 -22.08
N ASP A 818 49.51 6.24 -22.48
CA ASP A 818 49.61 5.59 -23.80
C ASP A 818 48.70 4.35 -23.92
N LEU A 819 48.36 3.69 -22.81
CA LEU A 819 47.37 2.61 -22.78
C LEU A 819 45.93 3.15 -22.87
N LEU A 820 45.71 4.37 -22.38
CA LEU A 820 44.40 5.02 -22.31
C LEU A 820 44.07 5.85 -23.56
N ARG A 821 45.07 6.42 -24.22
CA ARG A 821 44.93 7.31 -25.38
C ARG A 821 44.09 6.70 -26.52
N PRO A 822 44.23 5.40 -26.88
CA PRO A 822 43.34 4.71 -27.83
C PRO A 822 41.84 4.79 -27.50
N ASP A 823 41.52 4.86 -26.21
CA ASP A 823 40.16 4.87 -25.68
C ASP A 823 39.77 6.25 -25.10
N ALA A 824 40.50 7.32 -25.45
CA ALA A 824 40.27 8.67 -24.93
C ALA A 824 38.86 9.20 -25.24
N ARG A 825 38.28 8.78 -26.38
CA ARG A 825 36.88 9.06 -26.74
C ARG A 825 36.24 7.86 -27.40
N ILE A 826 35.25 7.28 -26.73
CA ILE A 826 34.54 6.10 -27.19
C ILE A 826 33.05 6.42 -27.26
N ARG A 827 32.44 6.11 -28.40
CA ARG A 827 31.02 6.29 -28.64
C ARG A 827 30.39 4.94 -28.97
N ILE A 828 29.40 4.58 -28.17
CA ILE A 828 28.67 3.32 -28.25
C ILE A 828 27.24 3.65 -28.66
N SER A 829 26.70 2.93 -29.63
CA SER A 829 25.32 3.11 -30.08
C SER A 829 24.77 1.79 -30.57
N GLY A 830 23.69 1.31 -29.96
CA GLY A 830 23.05 0.08 -30.42
C GLY A 830 22.04 -0.51 -29.45
N PHE A 831 21.72 -1.79 -29.68
CA PHE A 831 20.63 -2.49 -29.02
C PHE A 831 21.14 -3.45 -27.95
N GLY A 832 20.37 -3.59 -26.89
CA GLY A 832 20.56 -4.56 -25.82
C GLY A 832 19.29 -5.37 -25.59
N ALA A 833 19.46 -6.65 -25.24
CA ALA A 833 18.40 -7.53 -24.79
C ALA A 833 18.81 -8.16 -23.47
N THR A 834 17.98 -8.05 -22.44
CA THR A 834 18.21 -8.68 -21.14
C THR A 834 17.07 -9.62 -20.81
N PHE A 835 17.35 -10.90 -20.67
CA PHE A 835 16.41 -11.88 -20.16
C PHE A 835 16.68 -12.13 -18.67
N VAL A 836 15.65 -11.98 -17.84
CA VAL A 836 15.69 -12.23 -16.41
C VAL A 836 14.70 -13.32 -16.07
N ARG A 837 15.09 -14.29 -15.24
CA ARG A 837 14.23 -15.30 -14.61
C ARG A 837 14.53 -15.31 -13.12
N ASP A 838 13.52 -15.09 -12.27
CA ASP A 838 13.73 -14.95 -10.82
C ASP A 838 12.72 -15.74 -9.99
N THR A 839 13.22 -16.84 -9.42
CA THR A 839 12.48 -17.76 -8.54
C THR A 839 13.05 -17.78 -7.13
N ARG A 840 13.85 -16.76 -6.77
CA ARG A 840 14.47 -16.68 -5.45
C ARG A 840 13.44 -16.58 -4.34
N GLU A 841 13.51 -17.50 -3.41
CA GLU A 841 12.59 -17.61 -2.28
C GLU A 841 13.36 -17.68 -0.97
N ASN A 842 12.79 -17.11 0.07
CA ASN A 842 13.18 -17.36 1.43
C ASN A 842 12.14 -18.29 2.07
N CYS A 843 12.59 -19.50 2.42
CA CYS A 843 11.82 -20.54 3.10
C CYS A 843 12.22 -20.67 4.58
N SER A 844 13.15 -19.85 5.07
CA SER A 844 13.44 -19.73 6.50
C SER A 844 12.37 -18.93 7.24
N VAL A 845 11.56 -18.16 6.50
CA VAL A 845 10.30 -17.63 7.00
C VAL A 845 9.41 -18.84 7.29
N ARG A 846 9.27 -19.19 8.57
CA ARG A 846 8.26 -20.16 8.97
C ARG A 846 6.91 -19.58 8.55
N ASN A 847 6.03 -20.40 7.96
CA ASN A 847 4.63 -19.99 7.83
C ASN A 847 4.22 -19.50 9.21
N THR A 848 3.78 -18.24 9.32
CA THR A 848 3.19 -17.84 10.58
C THR A 848 2.02 -18.77 10.80
N LEU A 849 1.86 -19.25 12.02
CA LEU A 849 0.72 -20.08 12.35
C LEU A 849 -0.59 -19.38 11.97
N LEU A 850 -0.61 -18.04 11.98
CA LEU A 850 -1.66 -17.20 11.42
C LEU A 850 -1.94 -17.43 9.94
N GLU A 851 -0.92 -17.59 9.09
CA GLU A 851 -1.11 -17.88 7.68
C GLU A 851 -1.67 -19.30 7.47
N MET A 852 -1.19 -20.26 8.27
CA MET A 852 -1.73 -21.63 8.27
C MET A 852 -3.20 -21.66 8.70
N ILE A 853 -3.54 -20.81 9.66
CA ILE A 853 -4.90 -20.64 10.15
C ILE A 853 -5.74 -19.94 9.10
N ALA A 854 -5.34 -18.78 8.62
CA ALA A 854 -6.10 -17.97 7.66
C ALA A 854 -6.37 -18.73 6.35
N LYS A 855 -5.40 -19.49 5.85
CA LYS A 855 -5.55 -20.32 4.65
C LYS A 855 -6.21 -21.66 4.93
N GLY A 856 -6.20 -22.09 6.20
CA GLY A 856 -6.65 -23.40 6.60
C GLY A 856 -5.68 -24.53 6.25
N GLU A 857 -4.54 -24.28 5.63
CA GLU A 857 -3.53 -25.29 5.34
C GLU A 857 -2.14 -24.67 5.52
N PRO A 858 -1.10 -25.46 5.85
CA PRO A 858 0.26 -24.97 5.75
C PRO A 858 0.51 -24.53 4.31
N GLY A 859 0.60 -23.21 4.09
CA GLY A 859 1.00 -22.68 2.78
C GLY A 859 2.42 -23.11 2.45
N ASP A 860 2.88 -22.86 1.22
CA ASP A 860 4.31 -22.95 0.94
C ASP A 860 5.03 -21.91 1.83
N PRO A 861 5.94 -22.32 2.76
CA PRO A 861 6.70 -21.38 3.60
C PRO A 861 7.64 -20.51 2.77
N CYS A 862 7.94 -20.93 1.54
CA CYS A 862 8.75 -20.17 0.63
C CYS A 862 7.98 -18.93 0.13
N ARG A 863 8.57 -17.75 0.36
CA ARG A 863 8.09 -16.46 -0.16
C ARG A 863 9.17 -15.85 -1.02
N TYR A 864 8.78 -15.16 -2.09
CA TYR A 864 9.73 -14.45 -2.93
C TYR A 864 10.51 -13.43 -2.11
N ASN A 865 11.83 -13.55 -2.12
CA ASN A 865 12.70 -12.66 -1.39
C ASN A 865 14.07 -12.62 -2.11
N PRO A 866 14.32 -11.56 -2.90
CA PRO A 866 15.58 -11.43 -3.63
C PRO A 866 16.75 -11.02 -2.73
N GLY A 867 16.49 -10.46 -1.53
CA GLY A 867 17.49 -9.91 -0.62
C GLY A 867 18.16 -10.94 0.29
N ASP A 868 17.40 -11.93 0.77
CA ASP A 868 17.92 -13.02 1.61
C ASP A 868 17.34 -14.40 1.18
N PRO A 869 17.68 -14.89 -0.02
CA PRO A 869 17.15 -16.13 -0.55
C PRO A 869 17.76 -17.37 0.14
N THR A 870 16.93 -18.39 0.36
CA THR A 870 17.34 -19.70 0.92
C THR A 870 17.06 -20.86 -0.04
N LYS A 871 16.24 -20.62 -1.07
CA LYS A 871 15.88 -21.57 -2.12
C LYS A 871 15.68 -20.83 -3.45
N GLY A 872 15.76 -21.57 -4.56
CA GLY A 872 15.40 -21.06 -5.89
C GLY A 872 16.59 -20.60 -6.70
N GLU A 873 16.33 -19.96 -7.83
CA GLU A 873 17.34 -19.56 -8.81
C GLU A 873 17.09 -18.17 -9.38
N TYR A 874 18.18 -17.50 -9.78
CA TYR A 874 18.16 -16.24 -10.50
C TYR A 874 19.07 -16.34 -11.72
N LEU A 875 18.51 -16.12 -12.91
CA LEU A 875 19.25 -16.09 -14.17
C LEU A 875 19.09 -14.71 -14.79
N THR A 876 20.20 -14.11 -15.20
CA THR A 876 20.23 -12.94 -16.08
C THR A 876 21.10 -13.25 -17.29
N ALA A 877 20.57 -13.01 -18.49
CA ALA A 877 21.29 -13.11 -19.74
C ALA A 877 21.20 -11.78 -20.48
N GLU A 878 22.29 -11.04 -20.52
CA GLU A 878 22.40 -9.71 -21.13
C GLU A 878 23.24 -9.78 -22.40
N PHE A 879 22.65 -9.41 -23.53
CA PHE A 879 23.33 -9.31 -24.81
C PHE A 879 23.28 -7.87 -25.32
N ASN A 880 24.44 -7.27 -25.59
CA ASN A 880 24.57 -5.92 -26.11
C ASN A 880 25.31 -5.94 -27.44
N VAL A 881 24.85 -5.13 -28.40
CA VAL A 881 25.55 -4.90 -29.67
C VAL A 881 25.73 -3.40 -29.90
N SER A 882 26.96 -3.00 -30.20
CA SER A 882 27.32 -1.64 -30.64
C SER A 882 27.52 -1.64 -32.15
N LEU A 883 26.87 -0.74 -32.87
CA LEU A 883 26.83 -0.72 -34.33
C LEU A 883 27.35 0.62 -34.87
N PRO A 884 28.43 0.62 -35.67
CA PRO A 884 28.92 1.84 -36.31
C PRO A 884 27.88 2.53 -37.20
N ALA A 885 26.99 1.74 -37.83
CA ALA A 885 25.87 2.26 -38.63
C ALA A 885 24.87 3.13 -37.82
N LEU A 886 24.86 3.01 -36.49
CA LEU A 886 24.04 3.83 -35.59
C LEU A 886 24.85 4.95 -34.94
N GLY A 887 26.02 5.28 -35.49
CA GLY A 887 26.88 6.37 -35.03
C GLY A 887 27.89 5.97 -33.96
N ALA A 888 28.08 4.68 -33.66
CA ALA A 888 29.18 4.21 -32.79
C ALA A 888 30.54 4.33 -33.48
N ASN A 889 31.63 4.53 -32.71
CA ASN A 889 32.99 4.47 -33.27
C ASN A 889 33.70 3.12 -33.01
N VAL A 890 33.12 2.26 -32.16
CA VAL A 890 33.55 0.88 -31.95
C VAL A 890 32.35 -0.06 -32.07
N GLY A 891 32.45 -1.03 -32.97
CA GLY A 891 31.50 -2.12 -33.16
C GLY A 891 31.93 -3.38 -32.42
N PHE A 892 31.06 -3.84 -31.52
CA PHE A 892 31.29 -5.05 -30.72
C PHE A 892 29.97 -5.71 -30.32
N ASN A 893 30.03 -6.98 -29.97
CA ASN A 893 28.96 -7.70 -29.29
C ASN A 893 29.46 -8.22 -27.93
N LYS A 894 28.63 -8.14 -26.91
CA LYS A 894 28.98 -8.51 -25.53
C LYS A 894 27.81 -9.29 -24.91
N LEU A 895 28.07 -10.52 -24.48
CA LEU A 895 27.14 -11.37 -23.75
C LEU A 895 27.63 -11.52 -22.32
N GLN A 896 26.73 -11.35 -21.36
CA GLN A 896 26.98 -11.60 -19.95
C GLN A 896 25.85 -12.45 -19.37
N LEU A 897 26.20 -13.61 -18.83
CA LEU A 897 25.30 -14.53 -18.14
C LEU A 897 25.64 -14.55 -16.66
N THR A 898 24.62 -14.41 -15.81
CA THR A 898 24.74 -14.59 -14.35
C THR A 898 23.70 -15.60 -13.90
N TYR A 899 24.13 -16.67 -13.25
CA TYR A 899 23.25 -17.71 -12.70
C TYR A 899 23.53 -17.90 -11.22
N ASN A 900 22.52 -17.71 -10.38
CA ASN A 900 22.58 -17.95 -8.94
C ASN A 900 21.63 -19.09 -8.57
N LYS A 901 22.06 -19.99 -7.68
CA LYS A 901 21.26 -21.09 -7.16
C LYS A 901 21.36 -21.13 -5.63
N PHE A 902 20.21 -21.31 -4.98
CA PHE A 902 20.11 -21.39 -3.53
C PHE A 902 19.37 -22.67 -3.14
N PHE A 903 19.86 -23.37 -2.13
CA PHE A 903 19.15 -24.48 -1.49
C PHE A 903 19.54 -24.60 -0.02
N THR A 904 18.60 -25.02 0.81
CA THR A 904 18.78 -25.17 2.27
C THR A 904 18.95 -26.63 2.64
N VAL A 905 19.85 -26.94 3.57
CA VAL A 905 20.05 -28.29 4.12
C VAL A 905 19.74 -28.27 5.62
N ASN A 906 18.52 -28.68 5.99
CA ASN A 906 18.04 -28.63 7.37
C ASN A 906 18.84 -29.52 8.33
N LYS A 907 19.38 -30.65 7.86
CA LYS A 907 20.22 -31.56 8.67
C LYS A 907 21.53 -30.92 9.17
N LEU A 908 21.93 -29.79 8.58
CA LEU A 908 23.12 -29.02 8.95
C LEU A 908 22.70 -27.67 9.56
N GLY A 909 21.77 -27.68 10.52
CA GLY A 909 21.32 -26.46 11.20
C GLY A 909 20.72 -25.42 10.26
N SER A 910 19.95 -25.84 9.25
CA SER A 910 19.35 -24.96 8.23
C SER A 910 20.37 -24.13 7.44
N THR A 911 21.58 -24.67 7.22
CA THR A 911 22.61 -24.04 6.38
C THR A 911 22.12 -23.86 4.95
N VAL A 912 22.32 -22.65 4.40
CA VAL A 912 21.97 -22.32 3.01
C VAL A 912 23.23 -22.39 2.13
N PHE A 913 23.20 -23.23 1.11
CA PHE A 913 24.22 -23.23 0.07
C PHE A 913 23.81 -22.27 -1.03
N ALA A 914 24.71 -21.34 -1.36
CA ALA A 914 24.54 -20.36 -2.42
C ALA A 914 25.65 -20.54 -3.46
N GLY A 915 25.28 -20.84 -4.70
CA GLY A 915 26.18 -20.87 -5.84
C GLY A 915 25.91 -19.71 -6.77
N ARG A 916 26.95 -19.06 -7.29
CA ARG A 916 26.87 -18.04 -8.34
C ARG A 916 27.88 -18.34 -9.43
N ALA A 917 27.44 -18.30 -10.67
CA ALA A 917 28.29 -18.40 -11.84
C ALA A 917 28.10 -17.15 -12.71
N VAL A 918 29.21 -16.56 -13.17
CA VAL A 918 29.21 -15.42 -14.10
C VAL A 918 30.06 -15.78 -15.31
N LEU A 919 29.50 -15.64 -16.51
CA LEU A 919 30.20 -15.81 -17.77
C LEU A 919 30.03 -14.55 -18.60
N GLY A 920 31.13 -13.89 -18.94
CA GLY A 920 31.19 -12.76 -19.85
C GLY A 920 31.98 -13.13 -21.09
N ILE A 921 31.45 -12.87 -22.28
CA ILE A 921 32.17 -13.02 -23.54
C ILE A 921 31.88 -11.83 -24.44
N ALA A 922 32.89 -11.34 -25.12
CA ALA A 922 32.75 -10.25 -26.05
C ALA A 922 33.64 -10.44 -27.27
N ASN A 923 33.18 -9.89 -28.38
CA ASN A 923 33.90 -9.87 -29.64
C ASN A 923 33.81 -8.47 -30.25
N VAL A 924 34.96 -7.93 -30.66
CA VAL A 924 35.05 -6.64 -31.34
C VAL A 924 35.19 -6.91 -32.83
N PHE A 925 34.23 -6.45 -33.62
CA PHE A 925 34.20 -6.68 -35.07
C PHE A 925 34.51 -5.42 -35.88
N SER A 926 34.54 -4.25 -35.23
CA SER A 926 34.93 -2.99 -35.86
C SER A 926 35.59 -2.08 -34.83
N SER A 927 36.92 -2.07 -34.78
CA SER A 927 37.68 -1.23 -33.83
C SER A 927 38.49 -0.13 -34.49
N GLY A 928 38.64 -0.16 -35.81
CA GLY A 928 39.71 0.56 -36.50
C GLY A 928 41.09 0.23 -35.93
N ASP A 929 42.04 1.13 -36.15
CA ASP A 929 43.46 1.02 -35.79
C ASP A 929 43.76 1.56 -34.37
N ARG A 930 42.85 1.36 -33.39
CA ARG A 930 42.93 2.00 -32.05
C ARG A 930 44.30 1.83 -31.37
N PHE A 931 44.93 0.66 -31.51
CA PHE A 931 46.23 0.36 -30.92
C PHE A 931 47.38 0.35 -31.95
N ALA A 932 47.11 0.65 -33.22
CA ALA A 932 48.16 0.67 -34.25
C ALA A 932 49.13 1.82 -33.97
N GLY A 933 50.44 1.53 -34.06
CA GLY A 933 51.49 2.53 -33.78
C GLY A 933 51.66 2.88 -32.29
N THR A 934 50.94 2.22 -31.38
CA THR A 934 51.17 2.34 -29.93
C THR A 934 52.23 1.35 -29.44
N PRO A 935 52.80 1.52 -28.23
CA PRO A 935 53.68 0.51 -27.62
C PRO A 935 53.01 -0.84 -27.31
N TYR A 936 51.69 -0.95 -27.50
CA TYR A 936 50.89 -2.11 -27.11
C TYR A 936 50.06 -2.70 -28.28
N PRO A 937 50.68 -3.05 -29.43
CA PRO A 937 49.94 -3.58 -30.59
C PRO A 937 49.24 -4.92 -30.30
N GLY A 938 49.73 -5.69 -29.31
CA GLY A 938 49.10 -6.95 -28.86
C GLY A 938 47.72 -6.80 -28.20
N LEU A 939 47.22 -5.57 -28.04
CA LEU A 939 45.89 -5.25 -27.52
C LEU A 939 44.84 -4.99 -28.62
N GLU A 940 45.22 -5.13 -29.90
CA GLU A 940 44.26 -5.01 -30.99
C GLU A 940 43.10 -6.02 -30.86
N GLY A 941 41.87 -5.57 -31.12
CA GLY A 941 40.66 -6.37 -30.95
C GLY A 941 40.12 -6.50 -29.51
N ILE A 942 40.74 -5.83 -28.52
CA ILE A 942 40.17 -5.75 -27.16
C ILE A 942 39.03 -4.73 -27.06
N LEU A 943 38.06 -4.97 -26.18
CA LEU A 943 37.01 -4.00 -25.87
C LEU A 943 37.60 -2.65 -25.40
N PRO A 944 36.92 -1.53 -25.66
CA PRO A 944 37.26 -0.27 -25.02
C PRO A 944 37.31 -0.42 -23.50
N ILE A 945 38.23 0.27 -22.83
CA ILE A 945 38.47 0.10 -21.39
C ILE A 945 37.20 0.28 -20.53
N SER A 946 36.27 1.12 -20.97
CA SER A 946 34.97 1.36 -20.33
C SER A 946 33.97 0.20 -20.44
N GLU A 947 34.25 -0.78 -21.29
CA GLU A 947 33.40 -1.94 -21.59
C GLU A 947 34.09 -3.28 -21.30
N ARG A 948 35.39 -3.31 -21.01
CA ARG A 948 36.13 -4.53 -20.64
C ARG A 948 35.55 -5.19 -19.39
N PHE A 949 35.74 -6.50 -19.28
CA PHE A 949 35.45 -7.22 -18.04
C PHE A 949 36.60 -7.05 -17.04
N PHE A 950 36.25 -6.88 -15.77
CA PHE A 950 37.14 -6.83 -14.62
C PHE A 950 36.57 -7.71 -13.50
N ALA A 951 37.44 -8.25 -12.63
CA ALA A 951 37.04 -9.06 -11.47
C ALA A 951 38.07 -8.94 -10.34
N GLY A 952 37.66 -9.32 -9.13
CA GLY A 952 38.39 -9.13 -7.87
C GLY A 952 37.65 -8.17 -6.93
N GLY A 953 37.84 -8.33 -5.63
CA GLY A 953 37.17 -7.55 -4.58
C GLY A 953 36.08 -8.32 -3.82
N SER A 954 35.30 -7.60 -3.02
CA SER A 954 34.38 -8.17 -2.02
C SER A 954 33.20 -8.97 -2.59
N THR A 955 32.87 -8.80 -3.88
CA THR A 955 31.65 -9.36 -4.50
C THR A 955 31.90 -10.35 -5.65
N THR A 956 33.16 -10.50 -6.08
CA THR A 956 33.53 -11.36 -7.21
C THR A 956 34.55 -12.41 -6.77
N ILE A 957 35.85 -12.11 -6.73
CA ILE A 957 36.88 -13.03 -6.27
C ILE A 957 37.56 -12.41 -5.05
N ARG A 958 37.18 -12.86 -3.84
CA ARG A 958 37.58 -12.23 -2.57
C ARG A 958 39.04 -12.45 -2.16
N GLY A 959 39.81 -13.19 -2.97
CA GLY A 959 41.26 -13.35 -2.81
C GLY A 959 42.06 -12.30 -3.58
N PHE A 960 41.38 -11.49 -4.40
CA PHE A 960 41.97 -10.39 -5.15
C PHE A 960 41.49 -9.06 -4.58
N GLU A 961 42.34 -8.05 -4.66
CA GLU A 961 41.90 -6.66 -4.54
C GLU A 961 40.88 -6.32 -5.63
N PHE A 962 40.15 -5.23 -5.42
CA PHE A 962 39.10 -4.77 -6.32
C PHE A 962 39.62 -4.65 -7.77
N GLU A 963 39.02 -5.39 -8.70
CA GLU A 963 39.34 -5.42 -10.13
C GLU A 963 40.79 -5.81 -10.50
N ALA A 964 41.52 -6.49 -9.60
CA ALA A 964 42.93 -6.86 -9.81
C ALA A 964 43.15 -8.18 -10.58
N ALA A 965 42.10 -8.97 -10.83
CA ALA A 965 42.21 -10.25 -11.53
C ALA A 965 42.31 -10.07 -13.05
N GLY A 966 43.11 -10.94 -13.68
CA GLY A 966 43.18 -11.07 -15.13
C GLY A 966 44.53 -10.71 -15.76
N PRO A 967 44.53 -10.50 -17.08
CA PRO A 967 45.69 -10.10 -17.86
C PRO A 967 46.34 -8.81 -17.34
N ARG A 968 47.68 -8.74 -17.37
CA ARG A 968 48.44 -7.56 -16.99
C ARG A 968 49.36 -7.04 -18.09
N VAL A 969 49.57 -5.74 -18.12
CA VAL A 969 50.54 -5.05 -18.99
C VAL A 969 51.68 -4.52 -18.16
N VAL A 970 52.91 -4.61 -18.68
CA VAL A 970 54.10 -4.00 -18.08
C VAL A 970 54.15 -2.52 -18.43
N VAL A 971 54.36 -1.70 -17.42
CA VAL A 971 54.61 -0.26 -17.54
C VAL A 971 56.07 -0.01 -17.15
N ILE A 972 56.83 0.58 -18.07
CA ILE A 972 58.21 1.00 -17.83
C ILE A 972 58.19 2.52 -17.67
N PRO A 973 58.25 3.05 -16.44
CA PRO A 973 58.21 4.48 -16.20
C PRO A 973 59.45 5.16 -16.80
N GLN A 974 59.25 6.27 -17.52
CA GLN A 974 60.31 7.06 -18.15
C GLN A 974 60.38 8.44 -17.48
N GLY A 975 61.58 8.98 -17.24
CA GLY A 975 61.76 10.33 -16.66
C GLY A 975 61.80 10.37 -15.12
N THR A 976 61.79 11.59 -14.56
CA THR A 976 61.86 11.83 -13.11
C THR A 976 60.47 11.90 -12.48
N PHE A 977 60.33 11.39 -11.25
CA PHE A 977 59.07 11.36 -10.51
C PHE A 977 59.27 11.97 -9.11
N ARG A 978 58.18 12.41 -8.49
CA ARG A 978 58.18 12.91 -7.10
C ARG A 978 57.19 12.13 -6.24
N ASN A 979 57.52 11.93 -4.98
CA ASN A 979 56.60 11.34 -3.98
C ASN A 979 55.66 12.41 -3.38
N GLN A 980 54.76 12.00 -2.49
CA GLN A 980 53.78 12.91 -1.85
C GLN A 980 54.42 14.03 -1.01
N ASN A 981 55.69 13.89 -0.65
CA ASN A 981 56.46 14.91 0.08
C ASN A 981 57.27 15.82 -0.87
N GLY A 982 57.10 15.67 -2.20
CA GLY A 982 57.81 16.45 -3.21
C GLY A 982 59.24 15.96 -3.49
N GLU A 983 59.69 14.85 -2.92
CA GLU A 983 61.06 14.32 -3.10
C GLU A 983 61.18 13.55 -4.42
N ILE A 984 62.29 13.73 -5.15
CA ILE A 984 62.53 13.02 -6.41
C ILE A 984 62.80 11.54 -6.14
N VAL A 985 62.09 10.66 -6.84
CA VAL A 985 62.25 9.21 -6.74
C VAL A 985 62.33 8.55 -8.12
N ASN A 986 63.02 7.41 -8.16
CA ASN A 986 63.06 6.53 -9.33
C ASN A 986 62.02 5.43 -9.17
N LEU A 987 61.24 5.19 -10.23
CA LEU A 987 60.23 4.14 -10.26
C LEU A 987 60.79 2.91 -10.98
N ASN A 988 60.64 1.74 -10.37
CA ASN A 988 60.93 0.48 -11.05
C ASN A 988 59.80 0.13 -12.03
N PRO A 989 60.06 -0.66 -13.10
CA PRO A 989 59.00 -1.20 -13.93
C PRO A 989 57.99 -2.02 -13.10
N PHE A 990 56.71 -1.91 -13.44
CA PHE A 990 55.63 -2.59 -12.72
C PHE A 990 54.58 -3.13 -13.68
N THR A 991 53.62 -3.91 -13.18
CA THR A 991 52.53 -4.46 -14.00
C THR A 991 51.18 -3.95 -13.50
N ILE A 992 50.23 -3.71 -14.40
CA ILE A 992 48.86 -3.28 -14.07
C ILE A 992 47.81 -4.21 -14.68
N PRO A 993 46.68 -4.47 -14.00
CA PRO A 993 45.57 -5.20 -14.60
C PRO A 993 44.91 -4.33 -15.66
N PHE A 994 44.63 -4.89 -16.84
CA PHE A 994 44.02 -4.13 -17.94
C PHE A 994 42.67 -4.67 -18.41
N GLY A 995 42.17 -5.73 -17.77
CA GLY A 995 40.89 -6.37 -18.10
C GLY A 995 40.96 -7.22 -19.37
N GLY A 996 39.79 -7.66 -19.85
CA GLY A 996 39.72 -8.54 -21.02
C GLY A 996 38.36 -8.61 -21.70
N ASN A 997 38.29 -9.38 -22.79
CA ASN A 997 37.06 -9.64 -23.54
C ASN A 997 36.25 -10.81 -22.99
N ALA A 998 36.79 -11.54 -22.00
CA ALA A 998 36.11 -12.66 -21.41
C ALA A 998 36.26 -12.71 -19.89
N LEU A 999 35.28 -13.30 -19.22
CA LEU A 999 35.21 -13.45 -17.77
C LEU A 999 34.54 -14.78 -17.44
N ALA A 1000 35.09 -15.54 -16.51
CA ALA A 1000 34.42 -16.69 -15.94
C ALA A 1000 34.65 -16.73 -14.43
N ILE A 1001 33.57 -16.76 -13.64
CA ILE A 1001 33.59 -16.80 -12.18
C ILE A 1001 32.61 -17.86 -11.67
N ALA A 1002 33.00 -18.57 -10.62
CA ALA A 1002 32.16 -19.46 -9.83
C ALA A 1002 32.38 -19.19 -8.33
N ASN A 1003 31.35 -18.71 -7.64
CA ASN A 1003 31.34 -18.50 -6.20
C ASN A 1003 30.45 -19.55 -5.53
N LEU A 1004 30.95 -20.20 -4.50
CA LEU A 1004 30.22 -21.16 -3.68
C LEU A 1004 30.30 -20.70 -2.22
N GLU A 1005 29.16 -20.56 -1.56
CA GLU A 1005 29.07 -20.17 -0.16
C GLU A 1005 28.20 -21.16 0.61
N ALA A 1006 28.59 -21.47 1.84
CA ALA A 1006 27.69 -22.12 2.80
C ALA A 1006 27.40 -21.13 3.93
N ARG A 1007 26.15 -20.68 4.04
CA ARG A 1007 25.71 -19.68 5.02
C ARG A 1007 25.14 -20.40 6.23
N ILE A 1008 25.95 -20.49 7.28
CA ILE A 1008 25.65 -21.22 8.50
C ILE A 1008 25.09 -20.23 9.53
N PRO A 1009 23.83 -20.36 9.95
CA PRO A 1009 23.27 -19.52 11.00
C PRO A 1009 23.86 -19.91 12.36
N PHE A 1010 24.52 -18.95 13.03
CA PHE A 1010 25.02 -19.14 14.40
C PHE A 1010 24.01 -18.61 15.42
N THR A 1011 23.39 -17.46 15.12
CA THR A 1011 22.20 -16.92 15.80
C THR A 1011 21.22 -16.39 14.75
N GLU A 1012 20.07 -15.84 15.16
CA GLU A 1012 19.13 -15.19 14.23
C GLU A 1012 19.75 -14.00 13.48
N SER A 1013 20.73 -13.32 14.09
CA SER A 1013 21.36 -12.12 13.53
C SER A 1013 22.79 -12.36 13.01
N VAL A 1014 23.47 -13.44 13.41
CA VAL A 1014 24.87 -13.71 13.06
C VAL A 1014 24.99 -14.98 12.21
N ARG A 1015 25.68 -14.88 11.08
CA ARG A 1015 25.98 -16.02 10.18
C ARG A 1015 27.47 -16.12 9.91
N ILE A 1016 27.97 -17.35 9.85
CA ILE A 1016 29.32 -17.68 9.39
C ILE A 1016 29.21 -18.22 7.96
N VAL A 1017 30.09 -17.76 7.07
CA VAL A 1017 30.01 -18.02 5.64
C VAL A 1017 31.37 -18.50 5.12
N PRO A 1018 31.74 -19.78 5.28
CA PRO A 1018 32.82 -20.36 4.48
C PRO A 1018 32.48 -20.29 2.99
N PHE A 1019 33.47 -19.95 2.18
CA PHE A 1019 33.29 -19.78 0.74
C PHE A 1019 34.48 -20.26 -0.09
N TYR A 1020 34.19 -20.53 -1.36
CA TYR A 1020 35.15 -20.75 -2.43
C TYR A 1020 34.83 -19.82 -3.59
N ASP A 1021 35.83 -19.09 -4.08
CA ASP A 1021 35.72 -18.26 -5.28
C ASP A 1021 36.72 -18.77 -6.31
N GLY A 1022 36.22 -19.27 -7.44
CA GLY A 1022 37.02 -19.68 -8.58
C GLY A 1022 36.77 -18.76 -9.77
N GLY A 1023 37.79 -18.49 -10.58
CA GLY A 1023 37.60 -17.78 -11.84
C GLY A 1023 38.75 -16.90 -12.26
N ASN A 1024 38.58 -16.20 -13.37
CA ASN A 1024 39.46 -15.11 -13.80
C ASN A 1024 38.81 -14.27 -14.91
N VAL A 1025 39.45 -13.16 -15.24
CA VAL A 1025 39.27 -12.41 -16.50
C VAL A 1025 40.29 -12.94 -17.51
N PHE A 1026 39.93 -12.98 -18.79
CA PHE A 1026 40.76 -13.51 -19.88
C PHE A 1026 40.81 -12.54 -21.05
N GLN A 1027 41.93 -12.52 -21.79
CA GLN A 1027 42.09 -11.61 -22.91
C GLN A 1027 41.08 -11.96 -24.02
N LYS A 1028 40.88 -13.27 -24.28
CA LYS A 1028 39.96 -13.81 -25.28
C LYS A 1028 39.08 -14.92 -24.72
N ALA A 1029 37.91 -15.14 -25.31
CA ALA A 1029 36.96 -16.18 -24.87
C ALA A 1029 37.53 -17.61 -24.95
N GLY A 1030 38.37 -17.91 -25.95
CA GLY A 1030 39.00 -19.23 -26.09
C GLY A 1030 39.97 -19.59 -24.96
N GLU A 1031 40.54 -18.58 -24.30
CA GLU A 1031 41.54 -18.76 -23.23
C GLU A 1031 40.94 -19.26 -21.91
N ILE A 1032 39.61 -19.22 -21.76
CA ILE A 1032 38.91 -19.76 -20.58
C ILE A 1032 39.25 -21.25 -20.39
N PHE A 1033 39.28 -22.01 -21.48
CA PHE A 1033 39.51 -23.45 -21.46
C PHE A 1033 40.89 -23.84 -21.97
N ASN A 1034 41.43 -23.09 -22.93
CA ASN A 1034 42.74 -23.34 -23.53
C ASN A 1034 43.60 -22.08 -23.44
N PRO A 1035 44.33 -21.87 -22.33
CA PRO A 1035 45.20 -20.71 -22.17
C PRO A 1035 46.25 -20.68 -23.30
N ALA A 1036 46.50 -19.50 -23.87
CA ALA A 1036 47.46 -19.34 -24.96
C ALA A 1036 48.89 -19.75 -24.54
N ASP A 1037 49.63 -20.35 -25.47
CA ASP A 1037 51.05 -20.63 -25.29
C ASP A 1037 51.84 -19.32 -25.21
N ALA A 1038 52.71 -19.22 -24.20
CA ALA A 1038 53.59 -18.08 -23.98
C ALA A 1038 55.05 -18.52 -24.14
N PRO A 1039 55.71 -18.20 -25.26
CA PRO A 1039 57.12 -18.54 -25.47
C PRO A 1039 58.01 -17.95 -24.36
N PRO A 1040 59.10 -18.63 -23.96
CA PRO A 1040 60.10 -18.04 -23.09
C PRO A 1040 60.62 -16.71 -23.65
N GLY A 1041 60.66 -15.66 -22.83
CA GLY A 1041 61.13 -14.32 -23.21
C GLY A 1041 60.05 -13.37 -23.78
N ASP A 1042 58.83 -13.85 -24.08
CA ASP A 1042 57.71 -12.97 -24.44
C ASP A 1042 56.97 -12.50 -23.19
N VAL A 1043 57.46 -11.42 -22.59
CA VAL A 1043 56.92 -10.84 -21.35
C VAL A 1043 55.44 -10.46 -21.48
N PHE A 1044 55.03 -9.91 -22.62
CA PHE A 1044 53.65 -9.49 -22.84
C PHE A 1044 52.71 -10.70 -22.88
N ARG A 1045 53.01 -11.74 -23.68
CA ARG A 1045 52.17 -12.94 -23.74
C ARG A 1045 52.14 -13.69 -22.41
N ASN A 1046 53.25 -13.73 -21.68
CA ASN A 1046 53.28 -14.34 -20.35
C ASN A 1046 52.36 -13.61 -19.35
N ASN A 1047 52.34 -12.28 -19.36
CA ASN A 1047 51.52 -11.48 -18.46
C ASN A 1047 50.06 -11.36 -18.91
N ALA A 1048 49.80 -11.46 -20.21
CA ALA A 1048 48.45 -11.49 -20.76
C ALA A 1048 47.76 -12.85 -20.52
N ARG A 1049 48.53 -13.92 -20.32
CA ARG A 1049 48.04 -15.27 -20.05
C ARG A 1049 47.42 -15.37 -18.65
N ALA A 1050 46.10 -15.28 -18.59
CA ALA A 1050 45.34 -15.56 -17.38
C ALA A 1050 45.02 -17.05 -17.24
N THR A 1051 45.18 -17.60 -16.03
CA THR A 1051 44.78 -18.97 -15.68
C THR A 1051 43.64 -18.94 -14.67
N TRP A 1052 42.90 -20.05 -14.55
CA TRP A 1052 41.85 -20.15 -13.54
C TRP A 1052 42.42 -20.02 -12.13
N THR A 1053 41.86 -19.13 -11.31
CA THR A 1053 42.32 -18.91 -9.92
C THR A 1053 41.35 -19.51 -8.92
N HIS A 1054 41.84 -19.86 -7.74
CA HIS A 1054 41.11 -20.51 -6.66
C HIS A 1054 41.35 -19.77 -5.35
N THR A 1055 40.29 -19.24 -4.76
CA THR A 1055 40.28 -18.62 -3.43
C THR A 1055 39.40 -19.44 -2.50
N ILE A 1056 39.85 -19.66 -1.28
CA ILE A 1056 39.01 -20.16 -0.19
C ILE A 1056 38.97 -19.12 0.91
N GLY A 1057 37.88 -19.04 1.67
CA GLY A 1057 37.79 -18.05 2.73
C GLY A 1057 36.65 -18.27 3.69
N VAL A 1058 36.55 -17.35 4.65
CA VAL A 1058 35.48 -17.33 5.64
C VAL A 1058 34.98 -15.91 5.83
N GLY A 1059 33.66 -15.78 5.90
CA GLY A 1059 32.96 -14.52 6.13
C GLY A 1059 32.15 -14.53 7.42
N LEU A 1060 32.03 -13.37 8.05
CA LEU A 1060 31.06 -13.07 9.09
C LEU A 1060 29.97 -12.17 8.50
N ARG A 1061 28.70 -12.47 8.79
CA ARG A 1061 27.55 -11.61 8.43
C ARG A 1061 26.77 -11.28 9.68
N ILE A 1062 26.48 -10.00 9.89
CA ILE A 1062 25.65 -9.50 10.98
C ILE A 1062 24.47 -8.77 10.34
N LYS A 1063 23.26 -9.30 10.50
CA LYS A 1063 22.03 -8.64 10.06
C LYS A 1063 21.79 -7.41 10.93
N THR A 1064 21.47 -6.29 10.30
CA THR A 1064 21.12 -5.06 11.03
C THR A 1064 19.61 -4.79 10.95
N PRO A 1065 18.97 -4.28 12.01
CA PRO A 1065 17.51 -4.12 12.00
C PRO A 1065 16.99 -2.94 11.16
N ILE A 1066 17.86 -1.99 10.82
CA ILE A 1066 17.57 -0.91 9.84
C ILE A 1066 17.60 -1.41 8.38
N GLY A 1067 17.71 -2.72 8.17
CA GLY A 1067 17.87 -3.33 6.86
C GLY A 1067 19.34 -3.40 6.44
N GLY A 1068 19.68 -4.47 5.72
CA GLY A 1068 21.05 -4.71 5.28
C GLY A 1068 21.88 -5.61 6.20
N GLU A 1069 23.12 -5.84 5.79
CA GLU A 1069 24.10 -6.68 6.50
C GLU A 1069 25.46 -6.00 6.59
N PHE A 1070 26.08 -6.12 7.76
CA PHE A 1070 27.51 -5.91 7.92
C PHE A 1070 28.24 -7.21 7.61
N ALA A 1071 29.18 -7.16 6.67
CA ALA A 1071 29.92 -8.29 6.15
C ALA A 1071 31.43 -8.05 6.27
N VAL A 1072 32.13 -9.03 6.85
CA VAL A 1072 33.59 -9.10 6.86
C VAL A 1072 33.98 -10.41 6.20
N ASP A 1073 34.85 -10.37 5.20
CA ASP A 1073 35.31 -11.56 4.47
C ASP A 1073 36.82 -11.62 4.46
N TYR A 1074 37.40 -12.77 4.82
CA TYR A 1074 38.81 -13.07 4.62
C TYR A 1074 38.96 -14.13 3.52
N GLY A 1075 39.64 -13.78 2.44
CA GLY A 1075 39.92 -14.66 1.30
C GLY A 1075 41.40 -15.01 1.21
N TYR A 1076 41.70 -16.29 0.93
CA TYR A 1076 43.03 -16.83 0.72
C TYR A 1076 43.17 -17.46 -0.68
N LEU A 1077 44.02 -16.85 -1.51
CA LEU A 1077 44.32 -17.24 -2.90
C LEU A 1077 45.33 -18.40 -2.94
N LEU A 1078 44.87 -19.57 -3.38
CA LEU A 1078 45.63 -20.82 -3.39
C LEU A 1078 46.72 -20.85 -4.48
N ASN A 1079 46.41 -20.31 -5.65
CA ASN A 1079 47.30 -20.27 -6.80
C ASN A 1079 47.52 -18.83 -7.31
N PRO A 1080 48.19 -17.98 -6.51
CA PRO A 1080 48.45 -16.58 -6.89
C PRO A 1080 49.20 -16.49 -8.22
N PRO A 1081 48.64 -15.76 -9.21
CA PRO A 1081 49.30 -15.51 -10.50
C PRO A 1081 50.69 -14.89 -10.35
N ARG A 1082 51.54 -15.17 -11.34
CA ARG A 1082 52.90 -14.65 -11.44
C ARG A 1082 53.04 -13.85 -12.73
N PHE A 1083 53.69 -12.70 -12.64
CA PHE A 1083 53.90 -11.78 -13.75
C PHE A 1083 55.38 -11.45 -13.89
N LEU A 1084 55.87 -11.37 -15.12
CA LEU A 1084 57.25 -11.03 -15.45
C LEU A 1084 57.41 -9.51 -15.52
N ILE A 1085 58.48 -8.99 -14.94
CA ILE A 1085 58.88 -7.59 -14.98
C ILE A 1085 60.29 -7.53 -15.59
N PRO A 1086 60.44 -6.98 -16.81
CA PRO A 1086 61.71 -6.96 -17.50
C PRO A 1086 62.75 -6.14 -16.73
N GLN A 1087 63.97 -6.65 -16.65
CA GLN A 1087 65.11 -6.00 -15.97
C GLN A 1087 66.20 -5.62 -16.99
N GLN A 1088 66.90 -4.52 -16.75
CA GLN A 1088 68.05 -4.16 -17.58
C GLN A 1088 69.27 -5.02 -17.19
N GLY A 1089 69.77 -5.85 -18.12
CA GLY A 1089 71.00 -6.63 -17.93
C GLY A 1089 70.90 -7.82 -16.97
N ALA A 1090 69.68 -8.20 -16.55
CA ALA A 1090 69.40 -9.32 -15.66
C ALA A 1090 68.16 -10.10 -16.12
N PRO A 1091 67.91 -11.34 -15.65
CA PRO A 1091 66.67 -12.06 -15.92
C PRO A 1091 65.43 -11.28 -15.43
N ASP A 1092 64.28 -11.50 -16.06
CA ASP A 1092 63.01 -10.89 -15.67
C ASP A 1092 62.69 -11.16 -14.19
N ALA A 1093 62.32 -10.12 -13.45
CA ALA A 1093 61.84 -10.26 -12.09
C ALA A 1093 60.43 -10.84 -12.08
N ILE A 1094 60.09 -11.61 -11.04
CA ILE A 1094 58.77 -12.24 -10.91
C ILE A 1094 57.96 -11.49 -9.85
N PHE A 1095 56.87 -10.86 -10.27
CA PHE A 1095 55.87 -10.29 -9.40
C PHE A 1095 54.77 -11.32 -9.10
N ARG A 1096 54.51 -11.58 -7.81
CA ARG A 1096 53.49 -12.52 -7.33
C ARG A 1096 52.46 -11.80 -6.48
N LEU A 1097 51.18 -12.04 -6.74
CA LEU A 1097 50.09 -11.43 -5.96
C LEU A 1097 50.06 -11.96 -4.52
N HIS A 1098 49.62 -11.09 -3.60
CA HIS A 1098 49.39 -11.43 -2.20
C HIS A 1098 48.35 -12.55 -2.07
N GLN A 1099 48.56 -13.43 -1.10
CA GLN A 1099 47.68 -14.58 -0.92
C GLN A 1099 46.48 -14.29 -0.02
N GLY A 1100 46.53 -13.33 0.90
CA GLY A 1100 45.44 -13.02 1.82
C GLY A 1100 44.83 -11.64 1.56
N GLN A 1101 43.50 -11.54 1.62
CA GLN A 1101 42.74 -10.29 1.46
C GLN A 1101 41.60 -10.22 2.48
N VAL A 1102 41.34 -9.02 3.01
CA VAL A 1102 40.22 -8.74 3.92
C VAL A 1102 39.30 -7.72 3.28
N HIS A 1103 38.00 -8.02 3.23
CA HIS A 1103 36.98 -7.12 2.72
C HIS A 1103 35.96 -6.77 3.79
N PHE A 1104 35.57 -5.50 3.83
CA PHE A 1104 34.48 -4.99 4.65
C PHE A 1104 33.38 -4.46 3.75
N ARG A 1105 32.13 -4.78 4.07
CA ARG A 1105 30.96 -4.29 3.37
C ARG A 1105 29.83 -4.04 4.34
N PHE A 1106 29.32 -2.83 4.31
CA PHE A 1106 28.06 -2.44 4.92
C PHE A 1106 27.13 -2.07 3.77
N SER A 1107 26.10 -2.90 3.57
CA SER A 1107 25.12 -2.66 2.50
C SER A 1107 24.49 -1.28 2.64
N GLN A 1108 24.10 -0.69 1.51
CA GLN A 1108 23.33 0.55 1.54
C GLN A 1108 22.01 0.30 2.29
N ALA A 1109 21.87 0.98 3.42
CA ALA A 1109 20.67 0.94 4.27
C ALA A 1109 19.95 2.30 4.17
N PHE A 1110 18.64 2.25 4.43
CA PHE A 1110 17.61 3.30 4.31
C PHE A 1110 16.94 3.45 2.94
#